data_AF-A0A261BQ62-F1
#
_entry.id   AF-A0A261BQ62-F1
#
_cell.length_a   1.000
_cell.length_b   1.000
_cell.length_c   1.000
_cell.angle_alpha   90.00
_cell.angle_beta   90.00
_cell.angle_gamma   90.00
#
_symmetry.space_group_name_H-M   'P 1'
#
loop_
_entity.id
_entity.type
_entity.pdbx_description
1 polymer ?
#
loop_
_entity_poly.entity_id
_entity_poly.type
_entity_poly.pdbx_seq_one_letter_code
_entity_poly.pdbx_strand_id
1 'polypeptide(L)'
;MTQEDIKEQLLLAETKFGLDFLKTLTANQSESLVFSPLSVSLALALVHSGAKEQSRTQIEKALLDGANNEKFTNHYSKLSKNLKSGTNGTEVSIANRVYLRHTTQVNNDYLSRVAENFDAGAESLDFQNSDSAEKINEFIRDSTQGKLDNLVSSDSISDAIALLVNAVYFKGKWDEEFTLDFTSNEEFTTKMDGVKKIPFLKEIMTDRGYSSDDIFQVLTLNYVDSSYKFAVFLPKELNGLNAALNKLDSERFQKLLQQSKRTYMNTEIPKFTIEKELTLKNTLQSLRITEIFTDQADLSGIAEGIKISDGTHKALIEVNEEGTTAAAATVVKAVPMCLRMDDPVDFKANHPFLFALVRDGHLLFLGSELGLNFLKTLPAHNESLVFSPVSIALVLALVHTGALGNSKKQIENSLLNKANCNNCQFVNHFSNVYRNLRQGVNGVEVNMANRLYLKSGSTAQRKFLSAIAQNYGSEARALDFRTSDALQKINGYVKTATKGKVERIITCQDSIRSANGLLINAMSFKGGWEDGFPQIPGKQLFHKNEREGILMGMLADSSIRGYSSDDYFQVLVLKYVDPRFQLSIFLPKQRNGLNDALKKLDNRRFENLLDNVKPTFVNTEIPKFSIDYRFSLKKNLKAIGITEMFSDFADLSGITANAKISEGIHKSIIQVTESGTGTGCSFASPAGGIGSGASPAAAPIGCGATVVGARSIKVLPIVRAGNPVQFKADHPFLKMFLQAETQFGLNFLKTLPAYNESLVFSPISIALVLSLVHTGARGKSKEQIGDVLLAGASDDQYVNHFSFINENIRKGENGVESYIANRVYLKKGFTANPSFLSVALKNYGADAKTLDFRTLTAVREINTFVKEATKGKITEVATKDTVKDALALLINAIYFKGDWQDKFDGFSVGDYDFTTYSGAVKSMKFMREFSSDRHYSSDDIFQVLHLKYADERFRFSVFLPKEKNTLKQALGKLDAKRFQYLIKNFNKTFMNTDLPKFIVEKEISLKRSLEILGITEIFSDSANLSGLAEDIKISDGFHKAILEVNEDGTTAAAVTTVKAVPMSMRMDTPVDFKANHPFLFTLTFLGHPIFLGVFNE
;
A
#
# COMPACT_ATOMS: atom_id res chain seq x y z
N MET A 1 20.89 -30.01 -44.05
CA MET A 1 20.17 -29.63 -42.82
C MET A 1 18.81 -30.28 -42.84
N THR A 2 18.52 -31.04 -41.79
CA THR A 2 17.17 -31.54 -41.50
C THR A 2 16.25 -30.37 -41.10
N GLN A 3 14.93 -30.59 -41.04
CA GLN A 3 14.02 -29.56 -40.50
C GLN A 3 14.31 -29.24 -39.02
N GLU A 4 14.87 -30.19 -38.28
CA GLU A 4 15.24 -30.05 -36.88
C GLU A 4 16.47 -29.14 -36.72
N ASP A 5 17.49 -29.32 -37.56
CA ASP A 5 18.68 -28.45 -37.60
C ASP A 5 18.30 -26.98 -37.89
N ILE A 6 17.31 -26.76 -38.78
CA ILE A 6 16.81 -25.41 -39.10
C ILE A 6 16.12 -24.81 -37.87
N LYS A 7 15.28 -25.58 -37.18
CA LYS A 7 14.57 -25.11 -35.98
C LYS A 7 15.56 -24.73 -34.87
N GLU A 8 16.59 -25.53 -34.67
CA GLU A 8 17.63 -25.29 -33.67
C GLU A 8 18.44 -24.01 -33.98
N GLN A 9 18.84 -23.80 -35.25
CA GLN A 9 19.55 -22.58 -35.64
C GLN A 9 18.72 -21.33 -35.41
N LEU A 10 17.43 -21.36 -35.77
CA LEU A 10 16.52 -20.22 -35.54
C LEU A 10 16.36 -19.93 -34.04
N LEU A 11 16.22 -20.98 -33.23
CA LEU A 11 16.12 -20.84 -31.77
C LEU A 11 17.40 -20.22 -31.15
N LEU A 12 18.58 -20.62 -31.63
CA LEU A 12 19.85 -20.05 -31.17
C LEU A 12 19.99 -18.58 -31.56
N ALA A 13 19.55 -18.19 -32.76
CA ALA A 13 19.55 -16.80 -33.21
C ALA A 13 18.59 -15.92 -32.38
N GLU A 14 17.38 -16.41 -32.10
CA GLU A 14 16.42 -15.70 -31.23
C GLU A 14 16.94 -15.54 -29.79
N THR A 15 17.56 -16.60 -29.27
CA THR A 15 18.20 -16.58 -27.94
C THR A 15 19.32 -15.55 -27.91
N LYS A 16 20.14 -15.52 -28.96
CA LYS A 16 21.22 -14.56 -29.12
C LYS A 16 20.70 -13.12 -29.12
N PHE A 17 19.64 -12.83 -29.89
CA PHE A 17 19.01 -11.52 -29.90
C PHE A 17 18.55 -11.10 -28.50
N GLY A 18 17.85 -11.97 -27.77
CA GLY A 18 17.39 -11.68 -26.40
C GLY A 18 18.54 -11.40 -25.42
N LEU A 19 19.62 -12.19 -25.48
CA LEU A 19 20.80 -11.99 -24.63
C LEU A 19 21.55 -10.69 -24.97
N ASP A 20 21.73 -10.39 -26.26
CA ASP A 20 22.41 -9.17 -26.70
C ASP A 20 21.58 -7.92 -26.36
N PHE A 21 20.24 -8.01 -26.43
CA PHE A 21 19.32 -6.98 -25.96
C PHE A 21 19.47 -6.75 -24.45
N LEU A 22 19.44 -7.81 -23.64
CA LEU A 22 19.64 -7.72 -22.19
C LEU A 22 20.99 -7.07 -21.86
N LYS A 23 22.08 -7.53 -22.49
CA LYS A 23 23.43 -6.98 -22.28
C LYS A 23 23.47 -5.47 -22.55
N THR A 24 22.80 -5.03 -23.61
CA THR A 24 22.68 -3.60 -23.96
C THR A 24 21.95 -2.81 -22.87
N LEU A 25 20.86 -3.34 -22.31
CA LEU A 25 20.14 -2.70 -21.20
C LEU A 25 20.98 -2.66 -19.91
N THR A 26 21.68 -3.74 -19.59
CA THR A 26 22.45 -3.88 -18.34
C THR A 26 23.79 -3.15 -18.33
N ALA A 27 24.30 -2.71 -19.50
CA ALA A 27 25.63 -2.10 -19.61
C ALA A 27 25.82 -0.84 -18.76
N ASN A 28 24.74 -0.14 -18.38
CA ASN A 28 24.78 1.12 -17.63
C ASN A 28 23.73 1.22 -16.51
N GLN A 29 23.09 0.11 -16.10
CA GLN A 29 21.95 0.16 -15.18
C GLN A 29 22.22 -0.58 -13.86
N SER A 30 21.69 -0.02 -12.77
CA SER A 30 21.78 -0.53 -11.41
C SER A 30 20.45 -1.04 -10.85
N GLU A 31 19.43 -1.21 -11.70
CA GLU A 31 18.07 -1.57 -11.32
C GLU A 31 17.66 -2.94 -11.85
N SER A 32 16.70 -3.58 -11.20
CA SER A 32 16.07 -4.79 -11.71
C SER A 32 15.34 -4.52 -13.03
N LEU A 33 15.37 -5.50 -13.94
CA LEU A 33 14.87 -5.38 -15.30
C LEU A 33 14.06 -6.60 -15.70
N VAL A 34 13.04 -6.35 -16.51
CA VAL A 34 12.27 -7.39 -17.20
C VAL A 34 11.86 -6.87 -18.57
N PHE A 35 11.92 -7.73 -19.58
CA PHE A 35 11.36 -7.49 -20.91
C PHE A 35 11.04 -8.82 -21.60
N SER A 36 10.37 -8.78 -22.75
CA SER A 36 10.07 -9.96 -23.57
C SER A 36 10.76 -9.90 -24.93
N PRO A 37 11.85 -10.67 -25.13
CA PRO A 37 12.52 -10.78 -26.43
C PRO A 37 11.57 -11.22 -27.54
N LEU A 38 10.75 -12.25 -27.30
CA LEU A 38 9.81 -12.77 -28.28
C LEU A 38 8.71 -11.75 -28.64
N SER A 39 8.17 -11.03 -27.65
CA SER A 39 7.15 -10.02 -27.90
C SER A 39 7.69 -8.84 -28.73
N VAL A 40 8.91 -8.38 -28.43
CA VAL A 40 9.62 -7.37 -29.24
C VAL A 40 9.91 -7.90 -30.65
N SER A 41 10.30 -9.16 -30.79
CA SER A 41 10.56 -9.79 -32.10
C SER A 41 9.29 -9.86 -32.95
N LEU A 42 8.15 -10.19 -32.34
CA LEU A 42 6.85 -10.17 -33.02
C LEU A 42 6.42 -8.76 -33.42
N ALA A 43 6.70 -7.76 -32.59
CA ALA A 43 6.46 -6.36 -32.94
C ALA A 43 7.33 -5.93 -34.15
N LEU A 44 8.59 -6.35 -34.19
CA LEU A 44 9.48 -6.13 -35.34
C LEU A 44 9.07 -6.92 -36.58
N ALA A 45 8.45 -8.10 -36.42
CA ALA A 45 7.89 -8.86 -37.54
C ALA A 45 6.73 -8.12 -38.22
N LEU A 46 5.99 -7.27 -37.49
CA LEU A 46 5.01 -6.36 -38.09
C LEU A 46 5.71 -5.37 -39.01
N VAL A 47 6.79 -4.74 -38.54
CA VAL A 47 7.56 -3.78 -39.35
C VAL A 47 8.18 -4.48 -40.57
N HIS A 48 8.77 -5.67 -40.38
CA HIS A 48 9.33 -6.50 -41.45
C HIS A 48 8.32 -6.79 -42.58
N SER A 49 7.05 -7.02 -42.24
CA SER A 49 5.99 -7.36 -43.20
C SER A 49 5.63 -6.24 -44.19
N GLY A 50 6.09 -5.01 -43.94
CA GLY A 50 5.99 -3.89 -44.87
C GLY A 50 7.33 -3.19 -45.17
N ALA A 51 8.44 -3.70 -44.63
CA ALA A 51 9.78 -3.21 -44.91
C ALA A 51 10.32 -3.82 -46.22
N LYS A 52 11.16 -3.07 -46.93
CA LYS A 52 11.87 -3.53 -48.13
C LYS A 52 13.38 -3.33 -47.99
N GLU A 53 14.12 -3.87 -48.94
CA GLU A 53 15.57 -3.67 -49.10
C GLU A 53 16.35 -3.77 -47.78
N GLN A 54 17.13 -2.72 -47.46
CA GLN A 54 18.04 -2.70 -46.33
C GLN A 54 17.29 -2.60 -44.99
N SER A 55 16.18 -1.87 -44.93
CA SER A 55 15.27 -1.82 -43.76
C SER A 55 14.80 -3.21 -43.33
N ARG A 56 14.41 -4.06 -44.29
CA ARG A 56 14.03 -5.45 -44.03
C ARG A 56 15.24 -6.33 -43.66
N THR A 57 16.32 -6.20 -44.42
CA THR A 57 17.54 -7.02 -44.24
C THR A 57 18.17 -6.80 -42.86
N GLN A 58 18.11 -5.59 -42.32
CA GLN A 58 18.59 -5.30 -40.96
C GLN A 58 17.78 -6.06 -39.89
N ILE A 59 16.45 -6.14 -40.03
CA ILE A 59 15.59 -6.88 -39.10
C ILE A 59 15.87 -8.39 -39.19
N GLU A 60 15.95 -8.94 -40.41
CA GLU A 60 16.26 -10.36 -40.64
C GLU A 60 17.61 -10.76 -40.04
N LYS A 61 18.63 -9.89 -40.22
CA LYS A 61 19.98 -10.11 -39.69
C LYS A 61 20.05 -10.04 -38.17
N ALA A 62 19.29 -9.15 -37.54
CA ALA A 62 19.31 -8.97 -36.10
C ALA A 62 18.55 -10.07 -35.35
N LEU A 63 17.43 -10.56 -35.90
CA LEU A 63 16.55 -11.51 -35.23
C LEU A 63 16.89 -12.97 -35.53
N LEU A 64 17.20 -13.31 -36.78
CA LEU A 64 17.37 -14.69 -37.26
C LEU A 64 18.65 -14.87 -38.10
N ASP A 65 19.71 -14.11 -37.79
CA ASP A 65 21.02 -14.16 -38.46
C ASP A 65 20.95 -14.10 -40.02
N GLY A 66 19.93 -13.44 -40.56
CA GLY A 66 19.77 -13.22 -42.00
C GLY A 66 18.96 -14.31 -42.71
N ALA A 67 18.11 -15.05 -41.99
CA ALA A 67 17.11 -15.92 -42.61
C ALA A 67 16.28 -15.15 -43.65
N ASN A 68 16.05 -15.78 -44.81
CA ASN A 68 15.29 -15.14 -45.89
C ASN A 68 13.83 -14.85 -45.47
N ASN A 69 13.19 -13.93 -46.20
CA ASN A 69 11.85 -13.43 -45.92
C ASN A 69 10.81 -14.55 -45.68
N GLU A 70 10.79 -15.59 -46.52
CA GLU A 70 9.82 -16.70 -46.37
C GLU A 70 10.04 -17.46 -45.05
N LYS A 71 11.29 -17.81 -44.72
CA LYS A 71 11.61 -18.49 -43.45
C LYS A 71 11.29 -17.60 -42.24
N PHE A 72 11.62 -16.31 -42.32
CA PHE A 72 11.34 -15.34 -41.27
C PHE A 72 9.84 -15.24 -41.00
N THR A 73 9.04 -14.99 -42.03
CA THR A 73 7.57 -14.83 -41.90
C THR A 73 6.93 -16.12 -41.41
N ASN A 74 7.31 -17.28 -41.96
CA ASN A 74 6.76 -18.57 -41.54
C ASN A 74 7.09 -18.89 -40.08
N HIS A 75 8.31 -18.59 -39.63
CA HIS A 75 8.75 -18.81 -38.25
C HIS A 75 7.94 -17.98 -37.26
N TYR A 76 7.90 -16.65 -37.43
CA TYR A 76 7.20 -15.77 -36.50
C TYR A 76 5.67 -15.87 -36.60
N SER A 77 5.11 -16.19 -37.78
CA SER A 77 3.67 -16.47 -37.89
C SER A 77 3.29 -17.71 -37.10
N LYS A 78 4.10 -18.79 -37.20
CA LYS A 78 3.89 -20.01 -36.42
C LYS A 78 4.02 -19.74 -34.92
N LEU A 79 5.02 -18.98 -34.49
CA LEU A 79 5.18 -18.61 -33.09
C LEU A 79 4.01 -17.76 -32.57
N SER A 80 3.55 -16.77 -33.33
CA SER A 80 2.38 -15.95 -32.95
C SER A 80 1.12 -16.80 -32.78
N LYS A 81 0.84 -17.69 -33.74
CA LYS A 81 -0.31 -18.61 -33.69
C LYS A 81 -0.21 -19.58 -32.50
N ASN A 82 0.97 -20.11 -32.23
CA ASN A 82 1.19 -20.99 -31.09
C ASN A 82 1.00 -20.26 -29.76
N LEU A 83 1.46 -19.02 -29.60
CA LEU A 83 1.31 -18.23 -28.36
C LEU A 83 -0.14 -18.09 -27.90
N LYS A 84 -1.10 -18.14 -28.84
CA LYS A 84 -2.54 -18.05 -28.59
C LYS A 84 -3.20 -19.36 -28.18
N SER A 85 -2.55 -20.50 -28.41
CA SER A 85 -3.10 -21.82 -28.10
C SER A 85 -2.85 -22.23 -26.64
N GLY A 86 -3.16 -21.36 -25.69
CA GLY A 86 -2.97 -21.63 -24.26
C GLY A 86 -3.83 -22.80 -23.79
N THR A 87 -3.24 -23.72 -23.02
CA THR A 87 -3.95 -24.84 -22.39
C THR A 87 -3.82 -24.75 -20.87
N ASN A 88 -4.72 -25.42 -20.14
CA ASN A 88 -4.59 -25.64 -18.69
C ASN A 88 -4.44 -24.38 -17.82
N GLY A 89 -5.13 -23.28 -18.17
CA GLY A 89 -5.17 -22.06 -17.34
C GLY A 89 -3.93 -21.16 -17.44
N THR A 90 -3.07 -21.39 -18.43
CA THR A 90 -1.99 -20.45 -18.79
C THR A 90 -2.52 -19.38 -19.74
N GLU A 91 -2.27 -18.11 -19.41
CA GLU A 91 -2.70 -16.95 -20.18
C GLU A 91 -1.47 -16.14 -20.61
N VAL A 92 -1.33 -15.94 -21.93
CA VAL A 92 -0.29 -15.06 -22.48
C VAL A 92 -0.99 -13.99 -23.32
N SER A 93 -0.80 -12.74 -22.91
CA SER A 93 -1.33 -11.58 -23.61
C SER A 93 -0.17 -10.80 -24.20
N ILE A 94 -0.09 -10.78 -25.53
CA ILE A 94 0.87 -9.96 -26.29
C ILE A 94 0.07 -8.95 -27.09
N ALA A 95 0.29 -7.67 -26.79
CA ALA A 95 -0.35 -6.55 -27.45
C ALA A 95 0.67 -5.88 -28.38
N ASN A 96 0.55 -6.12 -29.68
CA ASN A 96 1.42 -5.54 -30.71
C ASN A 96 0.61 -4.71 -31.69
N ARG A 97 0.97 -3.44 -31.88
CA ARG A 97 0.33 -2.58 -32.88
C ARG A 97 1.28 -1.51 -33.39
N VAL A 98 1.15 -1.20 -34.69
CA VAL A 98 1.81 -0.03 -35.29
C VAL A 98 0.79 1.10 -35.38
N TYR A 99 1.07 2.23 -34.73
CA TYR A 99 0.24 3.42 -34.85
C TYR A 99 0.92 4.41 -35.79
N LEU A 100 0.15 5.02 -36.70
CA LEU A 100 0.65 6.00 -37.65
C LEU A 100 -0.06 7.34 -37.43
N ARG A 101 0.57 8.44 -37.84
CA ARG A 101 -0.10 9.74 -37.86
C ARG A 101 -1.24 9.75 -38.88
N HIS A 102 -2.37 10.37 -38.52
CA HIS A 102 -3.65 10.37 -39.26
C HIS A 102 -3.55 10.76 -40.75
N THR A 103 -2.53 11.52 -41.14
CA THR A 103 -2.30 11.96 -42.53
C THR A 103 -1.79 10.84 -43.44
N THR A 104 -1.56 9.64 -42.90
CA THR A 104 -0.94 8.52 -43.60
C THR A 104 -1.96 7.41 -43.83
N GLN A 105 -2.15 6.98 -45.08
CA GLN A 105 -3.00 5.85 -45.42
C GLN A 105 -2.21 4.54 -45.31
N VAL A 106 -2.69 3.63 -44.46
CA VAL A 106 -2.09 2.29 -44.32
C VAL A 106 -2.46 1.44 -45.53
N ASN A 107 -1.49 0.68 -46.04
CA ASN A 107 -1.68 -0.26 -47.13
C ASN A 107 -2.58 -1.44 -46.69
N ASN A 108 -3.67 -1.68 -47.44
CA ASN A 108 -4.65 -2.73 -47.12
C ASN A 108 -4.08 -4.16 -47.25
N ASP A 109 -3.16 -4.38 -48.19
CA ASP A 109 -2.52 -5.69 -48.33
C ASP A 109 -1.61 -5.97 -47.13
N TYR A 110 -0.95 -4.93 -46.59
CA TYR A 110 -0.19 -5.05 -45.35
C TYR A 110 -1.09 -5.37 -44.16
N LEU A 111 -2.21 -4.66 -43.98
CA LEU A 111 -3.18 -4.94 -42.92
C LEU A 111 -3.69 -6.38 -42.98
N SER A 112 -3.99 -6.87 -44.18
CA SER A 112 -4.43 -8.25 -44.41
C SER A 112 -3.34 -9.26 -44.01
N ARG A 113 -2.09 -9.02 -44.43
CA ARG A 113 -0.95 -9.88 -44.09
C ARG A 113 -0.67 -9.93 -42.58
N VAL A 114 -0.70 -8.80 -41.88
CA VAL A 114 -0.38 -8.78 -40.44
C VAL A 114 -1.51 -9.34 -39.58
N ALA A 115 -2.76 -9.15 -40.00
CA ALA A 115 -3.92 -9.79 -39.37
C ALA A 115 -3.84 -11.31 -39.54
N GLU A 116 -3.58 -11.80 -40.75
CA GLU A 116 -3.50 -13.25 -41.04
C GLU A 116 -2.32 -13.94 -40.35
N ASN A 117 -1.14 -13.30 -40.37
CA ASN A 117 0.09 -13.94 -39.88
C ASN A 117 0.32 -13.77 -38.38
N PHE A 118 -0.14 -12.66 -37.78
CA PHE A 118 0.21 -12.31 -36.41
C PHE A 118 -0.99 -11.92 -35.52
N ASP A 119 -2.20 -11.81 -36.08
CA ASP A 119 -3.38 -11.20 -35.43
C ASP A 119 -3.07 -9.83 -34.81
N ALA A 120 -2.30 -9.04 -35.54
CA ALA A 120 -1.96 -7.69 -35.18
C ALA A 120 -2.63 -6.71 -36.14
N GLY A 121 -2.66 -5.44 -35.74
CA GLY A 121 -3.20 -4.37 -36.56
C GLY A 121 -2.20 -3.23 -36.76
N ALA A 122 -2.58 -2.31 -37.65
CA ALA A 122 -2.04 -0.97 -37.67
C ALA A 122 -3.19 0.03 -37.79
N GLU A 123 -3.01 1.20 -37.18
CA GLU A 123 -4.08 2.20 -37.09
C GLU A 123 -3.50 3.61 -37.24
N SER A 124 -4.20 4.46 -37.99
CA SER A 124 -3.84 5.87 -38.12
C SER A 124 -4.61 6.70 -37.09
N LEU A 125 -3.90 7.40 -36.21
CA LEU A 125 -4.45 8.25 -35.16
C LEU A 125 -3.96 9.69 -35.31
N ASP A 126 -4.77 10.64 -34.86
CA ASP A 126 -4.33 12.03 -34.78
C ASP A 126 -3.51 12.25 -33.52
N PHE A 127 -2.19 12.08 -33.62
CA PHE A 127 -1.29 12.22 -32.46
C PHE A 127 -1.26 13.62 -31.84
N GLN A 128 -1.80 14.63 -32.51
CA GLN A 128 -1.97 15.97 -31.93
C GLN A 128 -3.22 16.08 -31.04
N ASN A 129 -4.16 15.14 -31.15
CA ASN A 129 -5.30 15.02 -30.26
C ASN A 129 -4.88 14.29 -28.97
N SER A 130 -5.19 14.87 -27.81
CA SER A 130 -4.93 14.28 -26.50
C SER A 130 -5.53 12.88 -26.32
N ASP A 131 -6.68 12.61 -26.96
CA ASP A 131 -7.42 11.35 -26.86
C ASP A 131 -6.69 10.17 -27.52
N SER A 132 -5.75 10.43 -28.45
CA SER A 132 -5.01 9.38 -29.13
C SER A 132 -4.10 8.58 -28.19
N ALA A 133 -3.54 9.21 -27.16
CA ALA A 133 -2.76 8.51 -26.15
C ALA A 133 -3.65 7.60 -25.29
N GLU A 134 -4.85 8.07 -24.91
CA GLU A 134 -5.83 7.25 -24.18
C GLU A 134 -6.27 6.05 -25.01
N LYS A 135 -6.52 6.20 -26.32
CA LYS A 135 -6.85 5.06 -27.20
C LYS A 135 -5.74 4.01 -27.27
N ILE A 136 -4.48 4.44 -27.32
CA ILE A 136 -3.33 3.52 -27.29
C ILE A 136 -3.27 2.80 -25.94
N ASN A 137 -3.45 3.53 -24.83
CA ASN A 137 -3.45 2.95 -23.49
C ASN A 137 -4.65 2.01 -23.26
N GLU A 138 -5.83 2.36 -23.77
CA GLU A 138 -7.03 1.53 -23.75
C GLU A 138 -6.82 0.23 -24.51
N PHE A 139 -6.21 0.28 -25.71
CA PHE A 139 -5.83 -0.92 -26.45
C PHE A 139 -4.89 -1.81 -25.63
N ILE A 140 -3.90 -1.25 -24.94
CA ILE A 140 -3.00 -2.01 -24.06
C ILE A 140 -3.77 -2.60 -22.88
N ARG A 141 -4.62 -1.81 -22.23
CA ARG A 141 -5.42 -2.22 -21.08
C ARG A 141 -6.34 -3.37 -21.44
N ASP A 142 -7.07 -3.27 -22.55
CA ASP A 142 -7.97 -4.32 -23.03
C ASP A 142 -7.18 -5.57 -23.43
N SER A 143 -6.10 -5.39 -24.18
CA SER A 143 -5.25 -6.49 -24.64
C SER A 143 -4.48 -7.18 -23.50
N THR A 144 -4.39 -6.56 -22.33
CA THR A 144 -3.71 -7.12 -21.14
C THR A 144 -4.67 -7.34 -19.97
N GLN A 145 -5.98 -7.33 -20.22
CA GLN A 145 -7.04 -7.55 -19.21
C GLN A 145 -6.92 -6.63 -17.98
N GLY A 146 -6.51 -5.38 -18.19
CA GLY A 146 -6.36 -4.38 -17.14
C GLY A 146 -5.05 -4.46 -16.34
N LYS A 147 -4.10 -5.31 -16.74
CA LYS A 147 -2.84 -5.52 -15.99
C LYS A 147 -1.76 -4.50 -16.32
N LEU A 148 -1.74 -3.99 -17.56
CA LEU A 148 -0.84 -2.94 -17.98
C LEU A 148 -1.64 -1.73 -18.44
N ASP A 149 -1.20 -0.54 -18.05
CA ASP A 149 -1.80 0.74 -18.42
C ASP A 149 -0.72 1.83 -18.53
N ASN A 150 -1.08 2.99 -19.08
CA ASN A 150 -0.28 4.21 -19.15
C ASN A 150 1.08 4.00 -19.83
N LEU A 151 1.09 3.38 -21.01
CA LEU A 151 2.29 3.12 -21.80
C LEU A 151 2.81 4.37 -22.54
N VAL A 152 1.90 5.24 -22.98
CA VAL A 152 2.22 6.46 -23.71
C VAL A 152 1.47 7.66 -23.14
N SER A 153 2.04 8.85 -23.31
CA SER A 153 1.37 10.12 -23.02
C SER A 153 1.17 10.93 -24.31
N SER A 154 0.22 11.87 -24.31
CA SER A 154 -0.04 12.74 -25.48
C SER A 154 1.22 13.48 -25.94
N ASP A 155 2.06 13.92 -25.00
CA ASP A 155 3.35 14.56 -25.30
C ASP A 155 4.37 13.61 -25.93
N SER A 156 4.33 12.31 -25.59
CA SER A 156 5.30 11.33 -26.11
C SER A 156 5.03 10.93 -27.56
N ILE A 157 3.81 11.13 -28.05
CA ILE A 157 3.38 10.69 -29.38
C ILE A 157 3.18 11.83 -30.38
N SER A 158 3.06 13.08 -29.92
CA SER A 158 2.64 14.23 -30.73
C SER A 158 3.47 14.45 -31.99
N ASP A 159 4.79 14.29 -31.89
CA ASP A 159 5.75 14.48 -33.00
C ASP A 159 6.06 13.17 -33.75
N ALA A 160 5.41 12.06 -33.40
CA ALA A 160 5.66 10.78 -34.04
C ALA A 160 5.04 10.70 -35.45
N ILE A 161 5.71 9.96 -36.34
CA ILE A 161 5.22 9.60 -37.67
C ILE A 161 4.58 8.21 -37.58
N ALA A 162 5.31 7.27 -36.98
CA ALA A 162 4.80 5.97 -36.60
C ALA A 162 5.39 5.51 -35.26
N LEU A 163 4.61 4.76 -34.47
CA LEU A 163 4.99 4.20 -33.18
C LEU A 163 4.80 2.69 -33.18
N LEU A 164 5.81 1.97 -32.71
CA LEU A 164 5.71 0.54 -32.45
C LEU A 164 5.33 0.31 -30.99
N VAL A 165 4.08 -0.07 -30.74
CA VAL A 165 3.55 -0.28 -29.39
C VAL A 165 3.54 -1.76 -29.08
N ASN A 166 4.20 -2.12 -27.98
CA ASN A 166 4.37 -3.50 -27.55
C ASN A 166 4.15 -3.64 -26.02
N ALA A 167 3.23 -4.49 -25.61
CA ALA A 167 3.06 -4.85 -24.21
C ALA A 167 2.87 -6.35 -24.05
N VAL A 168 3.31 -6.90 -22.92
CA VAL A 168 3.23 -8.33 -22.67
C VAL A 168 2.92 -8.62 -21.21
N TYR A 169 1.99 -9.55 -21.02
CA TYR A 169 1.61 -10.07 -19.73
C TYR A 169 1.56 -11.60 -19.82
N PHE A 170 2.10 -12.26 -18.79
CA PHE A 170 2.06 -13.71 -18.67
C PHE A 170 1.47 -14.10 -17.31
N LYS A 171 0.59 -15.08 -17.37
CA LYS A 171 0.02 -15.76 -16.23
C LYS A 171 0.11 -17.26 -16.45
N GLY A 172 0.65 -17.98 -15.47
CA GLY A 172 0.80 -19.42 -15.53
C GLY A 172 0.91 -19.98 -14.14
N LYS A 173 0.36 -21.17 -13.94
CA LYS A 173 0.38 -21.88 -12.66
C LYS A 173 1.53 -22.90 -12.64
N TRP A 174 2.29 -22.98 -11.54
CA TRP A 174 3.33 -24.00 -11.40
C TRP A 174 2.71 -25.41 -11.50
N ASP A 175 3.42 -26.36 -12.12
CA ASP A 175 3.05 -27.78 -12.05
C ASP A 175 3.22 -28.33 -10.62
N GLU A 176 4.24 -27.81 -9.94
CA GLU A 176 4.54 -28.06 -8.53
C GLU A 176 4.65 -26.70 -7.81
N GLU A 177 3.55 -26.26 -7.20
CA GLU A 177 3.42 -25.00 -6.45
C GLU A 177 4.28 -25.00 -5.19
N PHE A 178 4.81 -23.83 -4.82
CA PHE A 178 5.50 -23.66 -3.54
C PHE A 178 4.48 -23.57 -2.41
N THR A 179 4.78 -24.22 -1.29
CA THR A 179 3.95 -24.11 -0.08
C THR A 179 4.08 -22.72 0.54
N LEU A 180 2.96 -21.98 0.62
CA LEU A 180 2.91 -20.63 1.21
C LEU A 180 3.47 -20.55 2.63
N ASP A 181 3.25 -21.58 3.45
CA ASP A 181 3.73 -21.64 4.84
C ASP A 181 5.26 -21.74 4.95
N PHE A 182 5.94 -22.15 3.89
CA PHE A 182 7.40 -22.18 3.85
C PHE A 182 8.00 -20.87 3.36
N THR A 183 7.19 -19.96 2.81
CA THR A 183 7.67 -18.62 2.42
C THR A 183 8.12 -17.84 3.65
N SER A 184 9.41 -17.50 3.72
CA SER A 184 9.98 -16.75 4.86
C SER A 184 11.00 -15.70 4.41
N ASN A 185 11.27 -14.71 5.26
CA ASN A 185 12.27 -13.68 4.95
C ASN A 185 13.70 -14.22 5.06
N GLU A 186 14.44 -14.22 3.95
CA GLU A 186 15.84 -14.64 3.85
C GLU A 186 16.76 -13.50 3.42
N GLU A 187 18.06 -13.69 3.64
CA GLU A 187 19.08 -12.72 3.26
C GLU A 187 19.35 -12.75 1.75
N PHE A 188 19.39 -11.56 1.14
CA PHE A 188 19.76 -11.30 -0.24
C PHE A 188 20.87 -10.25 -0.28
N THR A 189 22.01 -10.60 -0.88
CA THR A 189 23.24 -9.80 -0.85
C THR A 189 23.49 -9.12 -2.18
N THR A 190 23.76 -7.82 -2.18
CA THR A 190 24.14 -7.06 -3.39
C THR A 190 25.38 -6.20 -3.13
N LYS A 191 26.16 -5.94 -4.18
CA LYS A 191 27.34 -5.05 -4.13
C LYS A 191 26.98 -3.59 -3.83
N MET A 192 25.79 -3.12 -4.19
CA MET A 192 25.37 -1.72 -4.05
C MET A 192 24.65 -1.44 -2.72
N ASP A 193 23.85 -2.39 -2.22
CA ASP A 193 22.97 -2.16 -1.06
C ASP A 193 23.30 -3.03 0.17
N GLY A 194 24.33 -3.90 0.08
CA GLY A 194 24.67 -4.86 1.14
C GLY A 194 23.62 -5.98 1.26
N VAL A 195 23.46 -6.50 2.48
CA VAL A 195 22.53 -7.60 2.80
C VAL A 195 21.13 -7.05 3.13
N LYS A 196 20.09 -7.54 2.45
CA LYS A 196 18.66 -7.23 2.66
C LYS A 196 17.92 -8.50 3.10
N LYS A 197 16.90 -8.40 3.97
CA LYS A 197 15.97 -9.52 4.24
C LYS A 197 14.68 -9.37 3.46
N ILE A 198 14.34 -10.34 2.61
CA ILE A 198 13.18 -10.32 1.69
C ILE A 198 12.51 -11.71 1.66
N PRO A 199 11.21 -11.82 1.33
CA PRO A 199 10.53 -13.11 1.28
C PRO A 199 11.10 -14.02 0.20
N PHE A 200 11.36 -15.28 0.54
CA PHE A 200 11.76 -16.34 -0.39
C PHE A 200 10.70 -17.43 -0.41
N LEU A 201 10.33 -17.87 -1.60
CA LEU A 201 9.61 -19.12 -1.84
C LEU A 201 10.54 -20.27 -1.49
N LYS A 202 10.06 -21.22 -0.70
CA LYS A 202 10.88 -22.32 -0.20
C LYS A 202 10.22 -23.68 -0.38
N GLU A 203 11.07 -24.63 -0.73
CA GLU A 203 10.78 -26.05 -0.58
C GLU A 203 12.03 -26.79 -0.16
N ILE A 204 11.83 -27.82 0.64
CA ILE A 204 12.90 -28.68 1.13
C ILE A 204 12.63 -30.09 0.67
N MET A 205 13.70 -30.83 0.34
CA MET A 205 13.60 -32.25 0.04
C MET A 205 12.60 -32.56 -1.09
N THR A 206 12.58 -31.76 -2.15
CA THR A 206 11.71 -31.96 -3.32
C THR A 206 12.51 -32.18 -4.60
N ASP A 207 11.88 -32.83 -5.58
CA ASP A 207 12.48 -33.01 -6.89
C ASP A 207 12.19 -31.78 -7.76
N ARG A 208 13.22 -31.10 -8.25
CA ARG A 208 13.09 -29.94 -9.16
C ARG A 208 14.01 -30.08 -10.38
N GLY A 209 13.71 -29.35 -11.45
CA GLY A 209 14.58 -29.31 -12.62
C GLY A 209 15.87 -28.58 -12.29
N TYR A 210 17.01 -29.21 -12.53
CA TYR A 210 18.31 -28.64 -12.18
C TYR A 210 19.37 -28.95 -13.26
N SER A 211 20.18 -27.95 -13.58
CA SER A 211 21.43 -28.11 -14.31
C SER A 211 22.50 -27.16 -13.75
N SER A 212 23.76 -27.43 -14.04
CA SER A 212 24.86 -26.52 -13.69
C SER A 212 26.03 -26.67 -14.64
N ASP A 213 26.86 -25.64 -14.73
CA ASP A 213 28.13 -25.64 -15.44
C ASP A 213 29.23 -24.98 -14.59
N ASP A 214 30.32 -24.51 -15.18
CA ASP A 214 31.40 -23.80 -14.48
C ASP A 214 30.99 -22.42 -13.94
N ILE A 215 29.89 -21.83 -14.39
CA ILE A 215 29.47 -20.44 -14.11
C ILE A 215 28.16 -20.36 -13.34
N PHE A 216 27.17 -21.18 -13.71
CA PHE A 216 25.80 -21.11 -13.21
C PHE A 216 25.36 -22.38 -12.49
N GLN A 217 24.51 -22.18 -11.48
CA GLN A 217 23.47 -23.15 -11.11
C GLN A 217 22.17 -22.69 -11.78
N VAL A 218 21.39 -23.61 -12.35
CA VAL A 218 20.12 -23.29 -13.01
C VAL A 218 19.01 -24.12 -12.41
N LEU A 219 18.04 -23.45 -11.79
CA LEU A 219 16.78 -24.04 -11.35
C LEU A 219 15.77 -23.91 -12.49
N THR A 220 15.03 -24.98 -12.79
CA THR A 220 13.93 -24.99 -13.76
C THR A 220 12.64 -25.42 -13.07
N LEU A 221 11.63 -24.56 -13.12
CA LEU A 221 10.28 -24.78 -12.62
C LEU A 221 9.35 -24.96 -13.82
N ASN A 222 8.56 -26.04 -13.81
CA ASN A 222 7.58 -26.30 -14.86
C ASN A 222 6.25 -25.62 -14.51
N TYR A 223 5.52 -25.18 -15.53
CA TYR A 223 4.11 -24.80 -15.40
C TYR A 223 3.20 -26.00 -15.69
N VAL A 224 1.94 -25.92 -15.28
CA VAL A 224 0.90 -26.92 -15.62
C VAL A 224 0.79 -27.10 -17.14
N ASP A 225 0.93 -26.00 -17.90
CA ASP A 225 1.21 -26.09 -19.33
C ASP A 225 2.71 -26.38 -19.52
N SER A 226 3.01 -27.66 -19.76
CA SER A 226 4.38 -28.16 -19.92
C SER A 226 5.19 -27.53 -21.06
N SER A 227 4.53 -26.80 -21.97
CA SER A 227 5.25 -26.02 -22.99
C SER A 227 6.00 -24.84 -22.37
N TYR A 228 5.61 -24.38 -21.18
CA TYR A 228 6.24 -23.27 -20.46
C TYR A 228 7.13 -23.73 -19.31
N LYS A 229 8.26 -23.06 -19.15
CA LYS A 229 9.18 -23.25 -18.02
C LYS A 229 9.72 -21.91 -17.53
N PHE A 230 9.90 -21.78 -16.21
CA PHE A 230 10.61 -20.67 -15.59
C PHE A 230 11.99 -21.14 -15.14
N ALA A 231 13.04 -20.44 -15.53
CA ALA A 231 14.42 -20.79 -15.23
C ALA A 231 15.12 -19.66 -14.47
N VAL A 232 15.80 -20.00 -13.38
CA VAL A 232 16.62 -19.08 -12.58
C VAL A 232 18.09 -19.45 -12.78
N PHE A 233 18.84 -18.58 -13.43
CA PHE A 233 20.27 -18.69 -13.67
C PHE A 233 21.01 -17.93 -12.56
N LEU A 234 21.45 -18.66 -11.55
CA LEU A 234 22.19 -18.14 -10.41
C LEU A 234 23.70 -18.25 -10.67
N PRO A 235 24.44 -17.13 -10.79
CA PRO A 235 25.90 -17.18 -10.84
C PRO A 235 26.45 -17.88 -9.59
N LYS A 236 27.49 -18.70 -9.74
CA LYS A 236 28.15 -19.31 -8.57
C LYS A 236 28.91 -18.29 -7.72
N GLU A 237 29.28 -17.15 -8.32
CA GLU A 237 29.92 -16.03 -7.63
C GLU A 237 28.87 -15.02 -7.12
N LEU A 238 28.88 -14.74 -5.80
CA LEU A 238 27.93 -13.88 -5.07
C LEU A 238 27.71 -12.47 -5.68
N ASN A 239 28.61 -11.97 -6.52
CA ASN A 239 28.48 -10.68 -7.23
C ASN A 239 28.93 -10.79 -8.69
N GLY A 240 28.86 -11.99 -9.26
CA GLY A 240 29.42 -12.32 -10.56
C GLY A 240 28.48 -12.10 -11.73
N LEU A 241 27.24 -11.63 -11.53
CA LEU A 241 26.23 -11.60 -12.60
C LEU A 241 26.72 -10.90 -13.87
N ASN A 242 27.36 -9.73 -13.78
CA ASN A 242 27.89 -9.04 -14.98
C ASN A 242 29.01 -9.84 -15.67
N ALA A 243 29.91 -10.46 -14.90
CA ALA A 243 30.97 -11.29 -15.45
C ALA A 243 30.41 -12.59 -16.08
N ALA A 244 29.36 -13.13 -15.48
CA ALA A 244 28.64 -14.31 -15.95
C ALA A 244 27.84 -14.02 -17.23
N LEU A 245 27.15 -12.88 -17.30
CA LEU A 245 26.44 -12.42 -18.50
C LEU A 245 27.38 -12.24 -19.69
N ASN A 246 28.59 -11.71 -19.48
CA ASN A 246 29.58 -11.57 -20.54
C ASN A 246 30.07 -12.93 -21.11
N LYS A 247 29.97 -14.00 -20.34
CA LYS A 247 30.33 -15.37 -20.73
C LYS A 247 29.12 -16.22 -21.15
N LEU A 248 27.90 -15.68 -21.07
CA LEU A 248 26.67 -16.35 -21.45
C LEU A 248 26.36 -16.05 -22.93
N ASP A 249 26.41 -17.08 -23.76
CA ASP A 249 25.98 -17.08 -25.16
C ASP A 249 24.73 -17.95 -25.36
N SER A 250 24.18 -17.95 -26.59
CA SER A 250 22.95 -18.67 -26.92
C SER A 250 23.11 -20.19 -26.80
N GLU A 251 24.26 -20.74 -27.19
CA GLU A 251 24.55 -22.18 -27.09
C GLU A 251 24.59 -22.63 -25.63
N ARG A 252 25.34 -21.92 -24.77
CA ARG A 252 25.40 -22.22 -23.35
C ARG A 252 24.04 -22.08 -22.68
N PHE A 253 23.30 -21.02 -23.00
CA PHE A 253 21.95 -20.79 -22.47
C PHE A 253 21.00 -21.94 -22.81
N GLN A 254 20.90 -22.30 -24.10
CA GLN A 254 20.01 -23.39 -24.55
C GLN A 254 20.47 -24.74 -24.00
N LYS A 255 21.78 -25.01 -23.98
CA LYS A 255 22.34 -26.22 -23.39
C LYS A 255 21.99 -26.38 -21.91
N LEU A 256 22.10 -25.31 -21.12
CA LEU A 256 21.73 -25.34 -19.69
C LEU A 256 20.24 -25.68 -19.51
N LEU A 257 19.35 -25.15 -20.35
CA LEU A 257 17.92 -25.48 -20.30
C LEU A 257 17.64 -26.94 -20.70
N GLN A 258 18.30 -27.42 -21.76
CA GLN A 258 18.13 -28.79 -22.28
C GLN A 258 18.70 -29.85 -21.32
N GLN A 259 19.78 -29.53 -20.60
CA GLN A 259 20.43 -30.44 -19.66
C GLN A 259 19.75 -30.50 -18.28
N SER A 260 18.67 -29.75 -18.08
CA SER A 260 17.89 -29.76 -16.84
C SER A 260 17.35 -31.16 -16.55
N LYS A 261 17.75 -31.74 -15.41
CA LYS A 261 17.31 -33.06 -14.94
C LYS A 261 16.58 -32.93 -13.62
N ARG A 262 15.59 -33.79 -13.40
CA ARG A 262 14.87 -33.86 -12.12
C ARG A 262 15.84 -34.31 -11.03
N THR A 263 16.09 -33.44 -10.06
CA THR A 263 17.12 -33.58 -9.04
C THR A 263 16.52 -33.29 -7.68
N TYR A 264 16.89 -34.10 -6.69
CA TYR A 264 16.46 -33.95 -5.30
C TYR A 264 17.19 -32.78 -4.64
N MET A 265 16.46 -31.75 -4.20
CA MET A 265 17.06 -30.49 -3.76
C MET A 265 16.23 -29.68 -2.74
N ASN A 266 16.91 -28.77 -2.05
CA ASN A 266 16.30 -27.66 -1.32
C ASN A 266 16.31 -26.42 -2.21
N THR A 267 15.14 -25.82 -2.42
CA THR A 267 14.94 -24.69 -3.32
C THR A 267 14.54 -23.46 -2.52
N GLU A 268 15.31 -22.38 -2.65
CA GLU A 268 15.00 -21.09 -2.06
C GLU A 268 15.18 -19.98 -3.12
N ILE A 269 14.08 -19.36 -3.56
CA ILE A 269 14.12 -18.24 -4.53
C ILE A 269 13.33 -17.04 -4.01
N PRO A 270 13.77 -15.78 -4.24
CA PRO A 270 13.00 -14.61 -3.83
C PRO A 270 11.60 -14.59 -4.45
N LYS A 271 10.62 -14.11 -3.67
CA LYS A 271 9.33 -13.66 -4.17
C LYS A 271 9.46 -12.22 -4.65
N PHE A 272 9.10 -11.93 -5.90
CA PHE A 272 9.31 -10.60 -6.48
C PHE A 272 8.29 -10.22 -7.56
N THR A 273 8.16 -8.92 -7.78
CA THR A 273 7.38 -8.31 -8.87
C THR A 273 8.27 -7.28 -9.55
N ILE A 274 8.39 -7.35 -10.87
CA ILE A 274 9.12 -6.37 -11.68
C ILE A 274 8.18 -5.89 -12.78
N GLU A 275 7.99 -4.58 -12.85
CA GLU A 275 7.33 -3.88 -13.94
C GLU A 275 8.34 -2.93 -14.58
N LYS A 276 8.53 -3.01 -15.90
CA LYS A 276 9.45 -2.12 -16.60
C LYS A 276 8.88 -1.67 -17.94
N GLU A 277 9.06 -0.38 -18.20
CA GLU A 277 8.84 0.26 -19.49
C GLU A 277 10.20 0.57 -20.13
N LEU A 278 10.34 0.27 -21.42
CA LEU A 278 11.54 0.45 -22.21
C LEU A 278 11.23 1.18 -23.51
N THR A 279 12.05 2.16 -23.86
CA THR A 279 12.11 2.69 -25.22
C THR A 279 13.04 1.81 -26.07
N LEU A 280 12.54 1.37 -27.23
CA LEU A 280 13.18 0.37 -28.07
C LEU A 280 14.22 0.97 -29.00
N LYS A 281 14.02 2.21 -29.49
CA LYS A 281 14.83 2.80 -30.55
C LYS A 281 16.34 2.70 -30.31
N ASN A 282 16.83 3.23 -29.19
CA ASN A 282 18.27 3.27 -28.92
C ASN A 282 18.86 1.86 -28.80
N THR A 283 18.15 0.94 -28.14
CA THR A 283 18.58 -0.45 -27.96
C THR A 283 18.61 -1.19 -29.29
N LEU A 284 17.59 -1.04 -30.13
CA LEU A 284 17.53 -1.65 -31.46
C LEU A 284 18.59 -1.09 -32.40
N GLN A 285 18.89 0.21 -32.32
CA GLN A 285 20.00 0.82 -33.05
C GLN A 285 21.35 0.25 -32.64
N SER A 286 21.59 0.00 -31.34
CA SER A 286 22.78 -0.70 -30.86
C SER A 286 22.88 -2.14 -31.38
N LEU A 287 21.74 -2.78 -31.63
CA LEU A 287 21.63 -4.10 -32.28
C LEU A 287 21.61 -4.04 -33.81
N ARG A 288 22.02 -2.91 -34.40
CA ARG A 288 22.17 -2.68 -35.85
C ARG A 288 20.86 -2.62 -36.64
N ILE A 289 19.72 -2.45 -35.98
CA ILE A 289 18.45 -2.07 -36.62
C ILE A 289 18.35 -0.55 -36.57
N THR A 290 18.83 0.13 -37.61
CA THR A 290 18.96 1.59 -37.63
C THR A 290 18.06 2.26 -38.64
N GLU A 291 17.90 1.67 -39.83
CA GLU A 291 17.33 2.35 -40.99
C GLU A 291 15.85 2.69 -40.82
N ILE A 292 15.08 1.80 -40.19
CA ILE A 292 13.66 1.99 -39.91
C ILE A 292 13.36 3.23 -39.07
N PHE A 293 14.37 3.80 -38.39
CA PHE A 293 14.27 5.01 -37.57
C PHE A 293 14.73 6.28 -38.29
N THR A 294 15.12 6.18 -39.56
CA THR A 294 15.70 7.27 -40.36
C THR A 294 14.83 7.61 -41.55
N ASP A 295 15.11 8.73 -42.22
CA ASP A 295 14.41 9.11 -43.46
C ASP A 295 14.80 8.23 -44.67
N GLN A 296 15.74 7.29 -44.50
CA GLN A 296 16.08 6.28 -45.50
C GLN A 296 15.24 5.00 -45.36
N ALA A 297 14.32 4.94 -44.39
CA ALA A 297 13.47 3.79 -44.17
C ALA A 297 12.61 3.48 -45.40
N ASP A 298 12.73 2.27 -45.95
CA ASP A 298 11.77 1.78 -46.94
C ASP A 298 10.71 0.94 -46.25
N LEU A 299 9.70 1.64 -45.74
CA LEU A 299 8.48 1.07 -45.15
C LEU A 299 7.26 1.28 -46.07
N SER A 300 7.49 1.44 -47.38
CA SER A 300 6.44 1.67 -48.39
C SER A 300 5.40 0.56 -48.45
N GLY A 301 5.74 -0.64 -47.96
CA GLY A 301 4.77 -1.72 -47.79
C GLY A 301 3.74 -1.47 -46.67
N ILE A 302 4.06 -0.65 -45.67
CA ILE A 302 3.14 -0.22 -44.59
C ILE A 302 2.38 1.03 -45.04
N ALA A 303 3.12 2.07 -45.41
CA ALA A 303 2.60 3.31 -45.97
C ALA A 303 3.73 4.13 -46.62
N GLU A 304 3.38 5.02 -47.55
CA GLU A 304 4.37 5.84 -48.26
C GLU A 304 5.04 6.87 -47.35
N GLY A 305 6.38 6.98 -47.45
CA GLY A 305 7.17 8.04 -46.83
C GLY A 305 7.25 8.03 -45.30
N ILE A 306 7.03 6.88 -44.65
CA ILE A 306 7.07 6.77 -43.18
C ILE A 306 8.40 6.26 -42.64
N LYS A 307 8.67 6.61 -41.37
CA LYS A 307 9.68 5.99 -40.52
C LYS A 307 9.09 5.69 -39.15
N ILE A 308 9.64 4.71 -38.44
CA ILE A 308 9.32 4.48 -37.03
C ILE A 308 10.00 5.58 -36.22
N SER A 309 9.21 6.38 -35.50
CA SER A 309 9.73 7.47 -34.66
C SER A 309 10.35 6.94 -33.38
N ASP A 310 9.65 6.01 -32.72
CA ASP A 310 10.11 5.26 -31.55
C ASP A 310 9.30 3.95 -31.42
N GLY A 311 9.73 3.06 -30.53
CA GLY A 311 8.95 1.91 -30.08
C GLY A 311 8.95 1.81 -28.56
N THR A 312 7.83 1.43 -27.97
CA THR A 312 7.70 1.30 -26.51
C THR A 312 7.36 -0.14 -26.17
N HIS A 313 8.11 -0.71 -25.23
CA HIS A 313 7.89 -2.04 -24.68
C HIS A 313 7.58 -1.97 -23.19
N LYS A 314 6.50 -2.61 -22.75
CA LYS A 314 6.21 -2.76 -21.32
C LYS A 314 5.94 -4.21 -20.95
N ALA A 315 6.59 -4.64 -19.87
CA ALA A 315 6.50 -5.99 -19.35
C ALA A 315 6.29 -5.96 -17.83
N LEU A 316 5.46 -6.88 -17.35
CA LEU A 316 5.22 -7.16 -15.94
C LEU A 316 5.43 -8.65 -15.71
N ILE A 317 6.23 -8.99 -14.70
CA ILE A 317 6.31 -10.35 -14.16
C ILE A 317 6.19 -10.30 -12.64
N GLU A 318 5.40 -11.21 -12.09
CA GLU A 318 5.28 -11.44 -10.66
C GLU A 318 5.49 -12.93 -10.43
N VAL A 319 6.42 -13.27 -9.53
CA VAL A 319 6.73 -14.65 -9.15
C VAL A 319 6.24 -14.86 -7.71
N ASN A 320 5.33 -15.80 -7.53
CA ASN A 320 4.73 -16.13 -6.24
C ASN A 320 4.59 -17.65 -6.05
N GLU A 321 3.93 -18.05 -4.97
CA GLU A 321 3.77 -19.44 -4.55
C GLU A 321 2.99 -20.31 -5.54
N GLU A 322 1.96 -19.76 -6.18
CA GLU A 322 1.07 -20.48 -7.10
C GLU A 322 1.63 -20.51 -8.53
N GLY A 323 2.39 -19.49 -8.93
CA GLY A 323 2.82 -19.33 -10.31
C GLY A 323 3.46 -17.98 -10.61
N THR A 324 3.21 -17.56 -11.84
CA THR A 324 3.30 -16.16 -12.25
C THR A 324 1.88 -15.63 -12.54
N THR A 325 1.49 -14.54 -11.85
CA THR A 325 0.15 -14.02 -11.49
C THR A 325 -1.17 -14.64 -12.02
N ALA A 326 -2.01 -15.23 -11.15
CA ALA A 326 -3.25 -14.66 -10.59
C ALA A 326 -3.54 -15.26 -9.20
N ALA A 327 -4.58 -14.77 -8.54
CA ALA A 327 -4.96 -15.08 -7.17
C ALA A 327 -5.94 -16.27 -7.02
N ALA A 328 -5.63 -17.11 -6.03
CA ALA A 328 -6.48 -17.94 -5.19
C ALA A 328 -7.30 -19.05 -5.88
N ALA A 329 -6.64 -20.19 -6.11
CA ALA A 329 -7.25 -21.53 -6.12
C ALA A 329 -6.19 -22.58 -5.75
N THR A 330 -6.24 -23.11 -4.52
CA THR A 330 -5.29 -24.14 -4.06
C THR A 330 -5.86 -25.56 -4.17
N VAL A 331 -5.08 -26.42 -4.83
CA VAL A 331 -5.22 -27.87 -4.88
C VAL A 331 -4.10 -28.44 -4.01
N VAL A 332 -4.38 -29.41 -3.14
CA VAL A 332 -3.35 -30.06 -2.29
C VAL A 332 -2.95 -31.40 -2.89
N LYS A 333 -1.65 -31.61 -3.14
CA LYS A 333 -1.04 -32.93 -3.39
C LYS A 333 -0.38 -33.43 -2.10
N ALA A 334 -0.64 -34.69 -1.74
CA ALA A 334 0.04 -35.38 -0.65
C ALA A 334 1.48 -35.73 -1.04
N VAL A 335 2.46 -35.45 -0.17
CA VAL A 335 3.85 -35.89 -0.33
C VAL A 335 4.00 -37.23 0.41
N PRO A 336 4.34 -38.35 -0.27
CA PRO A 336 4.64 -39.60 0.41
C PRO A 336 5.96 -39.48 1.17
N MET A 337 5.95 -39.72 2.49
CA MET A 337 7.16 -39.84 3.31
C MET A 337 7.82 -41.21 3.08
N CYS A 338 8.71 -41.27 2.10
CA CYS A 338 9.72 -42.33 2.00
C CYS A 338 11.09 -41.69 2.30
N LEU A 339 11.89 -42.31 3.16
CA LEU A 339 13.26 -41.87 3.44
C LEU A 339 14.14 -42.16 2.20
N ARG A 340 14.41 -41.13 1.39
CA ARG A 340 15.54 -41.16 0.44
C ARG A 340 16.85 -40.96 1.23
N MET A 341 17.88 -41.76 0.89
CA MET A 341 19.18 -41.74 1.58
C MET A 341 20.19 -40.75 0.96
N ASP A 342 19.86 -40.10 -0.16
CA ASP A 342 20.74 -39.15 -0.84
C ASP A 342 20.60 -37.73 -0.26
N ASP A 343 21.71 -37.02 -0.07
CA ASP A 343 21.72 -35.62 0.38
C ASP A 343 21.14 -34.69 -0.71
N PRO A 344 20.22 -33.77 -0.36
CA PRO A 344 19.64 -32.85 -1.33
C PRO A 344 20.67 -31.81 -1.81
N VAL A 345 20.61 -31.43 -3.09
CA VAL A 345 21.37 -30.28 -3.63
C VAL A 345 20.77 -28.98 -3.06
N ASP A 346 21.57 -27.97 -2.74
CA ASP A 346 21.05 -26.65 -2.33
C ASP A 346 21.04 -25.66 -3.49
N PHE A 347 19.89 -25.05 -3.76
CA PHE A 347 19.73 -23.93 -4.67
C PHE A 347 19.13 -22.74 -3.92
N LYS A 348 19.94 -21.72 -3.64
CA LYS A 348 19.54 -20.51 -2.90
C LYS A 348 19.88 -19.25 -3.68
N ALA A 349 18.89 -18.62 -4.30
CA ALA A 349 19.06 -17.39 -5.08
C ALA A 349 19.16 -16.14 -4.19
N ASN A 350 20.20 -16.07 -3.36
CA ASN A 350 20.43 -15.01 -2.36
C ASN A 350 21.31 -13.84 -2.84
N HIS A 351 21.48 -13.68 -4.14
CA HIS A 351 22.26 -12.60 -4.73
C HIS A 351 21.84 -12.42 -6.20
N PRO A 352 22.26 -11.35 -6.90
CA PRO A 352 21.76 -11.03 -8.23
C PRO A 352 21.83 -12.21 -9.21
N PHE A 353 20.69 -12.49 -9.84
CA PHE A 353 20.51 -13.60 -10.76
C PHE A 353 19.79 -13.16 -12.03
N LEU A 354 19.93 -13.96 -13.08
CA LEU A 354 19.16 -13.85 -14.32
C LEU A 354 17.97 -14.81 -14.23
N PHE A 355 16.80 -14.39 -14.72
CA PHE A 355 15.66 -15.30 -14.87
C PHE A 355 15.12 -15.26 -16.30
N ALA A 356 14.55 -16.37 -16.74
CA ALA A 356 13.94 -16.50 -18.05
C ALA A 356 12.64 -17.31 -17.95
N LEU A 357 11.64 -16.89 -18.71
CA LEU A 357 10.44 -17.67 -18.95
C LEU A 357 10.47 -18.11 -20.41
N VAL A 358 10.45 -19.41 -20.64
CA VAL A 358 10.58 -20.00 -21.99
C VAL A 358 9.34 -20.79 -22.36
N ARG A 359 9.00 -20.78 -23.66
CA ARG A 359 8.00 -21.66 -24.25
C ARG A 359 8.63 -22.52 -25.34
N ASP A 360 8.61 -23.84 -25.21
CA ASP A 360 9.21 -24.77 -26.17
C ASP A 360 10.68 -24.42 -26.53
N GLY A 361 11.41 -23.82 -25.57
CA GLY A 361 12.78 -23.31 -25.73
C GLY A 361 12.88 -21.81 -26.08
N HIS A 362 11.85 -21.19 -26.66
CA HIS A 362 11.85 -19.79 -27.07
C HIS A 362 11.69 -18.84 -25.88
N LEU A 363 12.48 -17.75 -25.84
CA LEU A 363 12.53 -16.77 -24.75
C LEU A 363 11.31 -15.84 -24.74
N LEU A 364 10.32 -16.14 -23.89
CA LEU A 364 9.15 -15.28 -23.71
C LEU A 364 9.43 -14.12 -22.75
N PHE A 365 10.06 -14.34 -21.58
CA PHE A 365 10.55 -13.26 -20.71
C PHE A 365 12.01 -13.46 -20.39
N LEU A 366 12.73 -12.35 -20.22
CA LEU A 366 14.11 -12.31 -19.78
C LEU A 366 14.30 -11.11 -18.86
N GLY A 367 15.01 -11.29 -17.75
CA GLY A 367 15.24 -10.22 -16.79
C GLY A 367 16.34 -10.50 -15.79
N SER A 368 16.76 -9.46 -15.09
CA SER A 368 17.76 -9.54 -14.03
C SER A 368 17.25 -8.85 -12.77
N GLU A 369 17.38 -9.49 -11.61
CA GLU A 369 17.07 -8.89 -10.32
C GLU A 369 18.37 -8.38 -9.67
N LEU A 370 18.52 -7.05 -9.53
CA LEU A 370 19.78 -6.42 -9.12
C LEU A 370 19.74 -5.79 -7.71
N GLY A 371 18.55 -5.61 -7.11
CA GLY A 371 18.43 -5.03 -5.77
C GLY A 371 17.26 -4.07 -5.60
N LEU A 372 16.04 -4.60 -5.48
CA LEU A 372 14.78 -3.95 -5.04
C LEU A 372 14.89 -2.54 -4.37
N ASN A 373 14.21 -1.56 -4.98
CA ASN A 373 14.52 -0.12 -5.11
C ASN A 373 14.26 0.87 -3.93
N PHE A 374 15.14 1.88 -3.92
CA PHE A 374 15.05 3.35 -3.66
C PHE A 374 14.74 4.03 -2.31
N LEU A 375 14.28 3.39 -1.23
CA LEU A 375 14.10 4.14 0.05
C LEU A 375 15.37 4.25 0.95
N LYS A 376 16.55 3.87 0.46
CA LYS A 376 17.72 3.55 1.30
C LYS A 376 18.94 4.50 1.22
N THR A 377 18.88 5.64 0.54
CA THR A 377 20.08 6.48 0.34
C THR A 377 20.20 7.70 1.29
N LEU A 378 19.55 7.70 2.45
CA LEU A 378 19.99 8.55 3.56
C LEU A 378 21.17 7.87 4.28
N PRO A 379 22.29 8.56 4.54
CA PRO A 379 23.44 7.95 5.19
C PRO A 379 23.04 7.46 6.59
N ALA A 380 23.09 6.14 6.80
CA ALA A 380 23.09 5.55 8.13
C ALA A 380 24.39 5.95 8.85
N HIS A 381 24.35 7.08 9.53
CA HIS A 381 25.32 7.44 10.55
C HIS A 381 24.60 7.59 11.88
N ASN A 382 25.28 7.24 12.96
CA ASN A 382 24.79 7.29 14.35
C ASN A 382 24.57 8.74 14.88
N GLU A 383 24.10 9.65 14.03
CA GLU A 383 23.91 11.08 14.32
C GLU A 383 22.44 11.49 14.08
N SER A 384 21.94 12.38 14.93
CA SER A 384 20.62 13.00 14.74
C SER A 384 20.71 13.99 13.58
N LEU A 385 19.87 13.82 12.57
CA LEU A 385 19.83 14.68 11.39
C LEU A 385 18.52 15.47 11.34
N VAL A 386 18.58 16.70 10.85
CA VAL A 386 17.42 17.50 10.50
C VAL A 386 17.70 18.19 9.17
N PHE A 387 16.71 18.19 8.28
CA PHE A 387 16.77 18.89 7.01
C PHE A 387 15.36 19.25 6.52
N SER A 388 15.28 20.20 5.61
CA SER A 388 14.02 20.60 5.00
C SER A 388 13.98 20.23 3.51
N PRO A 389 13.25 19.17 3.13
CA PRO A 389 13.06 18.79 1.73
C PRO A 389 12.49 19.95 0.89
N VAL A 390 11.52 20.68 1.44
CA VAL A 390 10.88 21.81 0.73
C VAL A 390 11.84 22.97 0.53
N SER A 391 12.67 23.30 1.53
CA SER A 391 13.70 24.33 1.38
C SER A 391 14.72 23.97 0.29
N ILE A 392 15.11 22.71 0.22
CA ILE A 392 16.03 22.19 -0.82
C ILE A 392 15.36 22.25 -2.20
N ALA A 393 14.09 21.84 -2.31
CA ALA A 393 13.33 21.95 -3.56
C ALA A 393 13.23 23.41 -4.04
N LEU A 394 12.99 24.36 -3.13
CA LEU A 394 12.93 25.79 -3.45
C LEU A 394 14.27 26.36 -3.92
N VAL A 395 15.39 25.93 -3.31
CA VAL A 395 16.71 26.39 -3.74
C VAL A 395 17.12 25.77 -5.09
N LEU A 396 16.66 24.56 -5.40
CA LEU A 396 16.80 23.96 -6.73
C LEU A 396 15.90 24.63 -7.77
N ALA A 397 14.68 25.01 -7.40
CA ALA A 397 13.79 25.76 -8.28
C ALA A 397 14.34 27.16 -8.63
N LEU A 398 15.06 27.78 -7.68
CA LEU A 398 15.83 28.98 -7.95
C LEU A 398 16.89 28.74 -9.03
N VAL A 399 17.68 27.67 -8.93
CA VAL A 399 18.71 27.33 -9.94
C VAL A 399 18.07 26.99 -11.29
N HIS A 400 16.97 26.22 -11.28
CA HIS A 400 16.19 25.86 -12.45
C HIS A 400 15.79 27.06 -13.31
N THR A 401 15.51 28.22 -12.68
CA THR A 401 15.14 29.45 -13.38
C THR A 401 16.21 29.94 -14.37
N GLY A 402 17.48 29.58 -14.17
CA GLY A 402 18.58 29.89 -15.09
C GLY A 402 19.32 28.67 -15.63
N ALA A 403 18.86 27.46 -15.33
CA ALA A 403 19.38 26.22 -15.90
C ALA A 403 18.71 25.97 -17.27
N LEU A 404 19.48 25.38 -18.18
CA LEU A 404 19.04 24.98 -19.51
C LEU A 404 19.42 23.52 -19.76
N GLY A 405 19.06 23.01 -20.94
CA GLY A 405 19.45 21.67 -21.39
C GLY A 405 19.13 20.55 -20.40
N ASN A 406 20.10 19.65 -20.23
CA ASN A 406 19.97 18.47 -19.36
C ASN A 406 20.02 18.84 -17.87
N SER A 407 20.80 19.86 -17.50
CA SER A 407 20.82 20.42 -16.14
C SER A 407 19.43 20.84 -15.66
N LYS A 408 18.62 21.47 -16.53
CA LYS A 408 17.22 21.81 -16.23
C LYS A 408 16.34 20.57 -16.06
N LYS A 409 16.43 19.63 -17.00
CA LYS A 409 15.65 18.38 -17.00
C LYS A 409 15.93 17.51 -15.78
N GLN A 410 17.19 17.41 -15.35
CA GLN A 410 17.56 16.67 -14.14
C GLN A 410 16.84 17.23 -12.90
N ILE A 411 16.74 18.55 -12.77
CA ILE A 411 16.03 19.19 -11.66
C ILE A 411 14.51 18.95 -11.75
N GLU A 412 13.93 19.04 -12.95
CA GLU A 412 12.50 18.79 -13.18
C GLU A 412 12.10 17.35 -12.85
N ASN A 413 12.83 16.38 -13.42
CA ASN A 413 12.58 14.96 -13.23
C ASN A 413 12.70 14.56 -11.75
N SER A 414 13.69 15.11 -11.05
CA SER A 414 13.95 14.79 -9.64
C SER A 414 12.90 15.36 -8.68
N LEU A 415 12.27 16.50 -9.02
CA LEU A 415 11.34 17.19 -8.12
C LEU A 415 9.86 16.92 -8.41
N LEU A 416 9.50 16.58 -9.65
CA LEU A 416 8.09 16.40 -10.05
C LEU A 416 7.72 14.98 -10.45
N ASN A 417 8.67 14.03 -10.44
CA ASN A 417 8.45 12.63 -10.81
C ASN A 417 7.61 12.45 -12.10
N LYS A 418 7.83 13.34 -13.09
CA LYS A 418 7.15 13.35 -14.38
C LYS A 418 8.20 13.43 -15.47
N ALA A 419 8.33 12.37 -16.26
CA ALA A 419 9.35 12.25 -17.30
C ALA A 419 9.17 13.20 -18.49
N ASN A 420 8.05 13.93 -18.60
CA ASN A 420 7.82 14.95 -19.63
C ASN A 420 7.04 16.12 -19.04
N CYS A 421 7.71 17.23 -18.70
CA CYS A 421 7.02 18.47 -18.37
C CYS A 421 7.39 19.61 -19.33
N ASN A 422 6.89 19.51 -20.56
CA ASN A 422 7.09 20.55 -21.58
C ASN A 422 6.32 21.86 -21.29
N ASN A 423 5.32 21.81 -20.40
CA ASN A 423 4.51 22.97 -20.01
C ASN A 423 4.22 23.02 -18.49
N CYS A 424 5.11 22.48 -17.66
CA CYS A 424 4.95 22.61 -16.21
C CYS A 424 4.94 24.09 -15.86
N GLN A 425 3.91 24.49 -15.11
CA GLN A 425 4.00 25.69 -14.30
C GLN A 425 4.99 25.49 -13.14
N PHE A 426 6.19 24.95 -13.40
CA PHE A 426 7.22 24.59 -12.41
C PHE A 426 7.53 25.81 -11.53
N VAL A 427 7.79 26.93 -12.18
CA VAL A 427 8.06 28.21 -11.51
C VAL A 427 6.83 28.66 -10.70
N ASN A 428 5.61 28.59 -11.24
CA ASN A 428 4.42 28.99 -10.48
C ASN A 428 4.15 28.05 -9.30
N HIS A 429 4.34 26.75 -9.45
CA HIS A 429 4.15 25.76 -8.39
C HIS A 429 5.08 26.05 -7.23
N PHE A 430 6.39 26.10 -7.47
CA PHE A 430 7.36 26.38 -6.41
C PHE A 430 7.27 27.82 -5.89
N SER A 431 6.83 28.79 -6.71
CA SER A 431 6.52 30.15 -6.24
C SER A 431 5.29 30.18 -5.32
N ASN A 432 4.24 29.42 -5.62
CA ASN A 432 3.07 29.25 -4.76
C ASN A 432 3.47 28.61 -3.43
N VAL A 433 4.28 27.55 -3.47
CA VAL A 433 4.84 26.91 -2.26
C VAL A 433 5.63 27.92 -1.43
N TYR A 434 6.52 28.69 -2.05
CA TYR A 434 7.29 29.74 -1.36
C TYR A 434 6.38 30.80 -0.71
N ARG A 435 5.39 31.31 -1.44
CA ARG A 435 4.44 32.32 -0.93
C ARG A 435 3.61 31.78 0.24
N ASN A 436 3.07 30.57 0.11
CA ASN A 436 2.23 29.95 1.14
C ASN A 436 3.00 29.70 2.44
N LEU A 437 4.28 29.32 2.35
CA LEU A 437 5.13 29.13 3.52
C LEU A 437 5.55 30.44 4.20
N ARG A 438 5.67 31.53 3.44
CA ARG A 438 6.12 32.83 3.97
C ARG A 438 4.97 33.64 4.61
N GLN A 439 3.72 33.35 4.26
CA GLN A 439 2.57 33.93 4.94
C GLN A 439 2.51 33.36 6.38
N GLY A 440 3.11 34.09 7.31
CA GLY A 440 3.02 33.80 8.73
C GLY A 440 1.58 33.97 9.19
N VAL A 441 0.96 32.88 9.63
CA VAL A 441 -0.41 32.86 10.12
C VAL A 441 -0.38 32.23 11.51
N ASN A 442 -1.14 32.78 12.44
CA ASN A 442 -1.40 32.21 13.77
C ASN A 442 -0.17 31.70 14.55
N GLY A 443 0.85 32.55 14.72
CA GLY A 443 1.96 32.25 15.65
C GLY A 443 3.00 31.24 15.17
N VAL A 444 2.92 30.77 13.90
CA VAL A 444 3.97 29.97 13.25
C VAL A 444 4.84 30.86 12.35
N GLU A 445 6.15 30.72 12.48
CA GLU A 445 7.18 31.43 11.72
C GLU A 445 8.07 30.41 10.96
N VAL A 446 7.98 30.41 9.64
CA VAL A 446 8.89 29.67 8.76
C VAL A 446 9.84 30.66 8.11
N ASN A 447 11.14 30.56 8.39
CA ASN A 447 12.16 31.45 7.84
C ASN A 447 13.16 30.65 7.01
N MET A 448 13.43 31.10 5.79
CA MET A 448 14.29 30.40 4.83
C MET A 448 15.38 31.33 4.29
N ALA A 449 16.58 30.80 4.15
CA ALA A 449 17.71 31.45 3.49
C ALA A 449 18.12 30.62 2.27
N ASN A 450 17.61 30.98 1.10
CA ASN A 450 17.84 30.28 -0.16
C ASN A 450 18.53 31.28 -1.10
N ARG A 451 19.82 31.11 -1.40
CA ARG A 451 20.58 32.08 -2.19
C ARG A 451 21.72 31.45 -2.98
N LEU A 452 21.91 31.95 -4.20
CA LEU A 452 23.08 31.63 -5.01
C LEU A 452 24.16 32.72 -4.84
N TYR A 453 25.37 32.31 -4.50
CA TYR A 453 26.54 33.18 -4.56
C TYR A 453 27.45 32.76 -5.70
N LEU A 454 27.98 33.73 -6.43
CA LEU A 454 28.90 33.52 -7.55
C LEU A 454 30.28 34.08 -7.18
N LYS A 455 31.32 33.60 -7.86
CA LYS A 455 32.66 34.15 -7.73
C LYS A 455 32.71 35.59 -8.24
N SER A 456 33.47 36.45 -7.56
CA SER A 456 33.75 37.82 -7.98
C SER A 456 34.16 37.90 -9.45
N GLY A 457 33.65 38.90 -10.18
CA GLY A 457 33.80 39.04 -11.64
C GLY A 457 32.70 38.35 -12.46
N SER A 458 31.82 37.56 -11.84
CA SER A 458 30.65 36.97 -12.52
C SER A 458 29.47 37.95 -12.51
N THR A 459 28.88 38.22 -13.67
CA THR A 459 27.66 39.03 -13.80
C THR A 459 26.47 38.14 -14.11
N ALA A 460 25.51 38.06 -13.19
CA ALA A 460 24.28 37.31 -13.40
C ALA A 460 23.34 38.04 -14.38
N GLN A 461 22.64 37.30 -15.23
CA GLN A 461 21.71 37.88 -16.19
C GLN A 461 20.56 38.62 -15.49
N ARG A 462 20.17 39.80 -16.02
CA ARG A 462 19.09 40.61 -15.45
C ARG A 462 17.75 39.86 -15.40
N LYS A 463 17.44 39.08 -16.45
CA LYS A 463 16.22 38.27 -16.53
C LYS A 463 16.16 37.23 -15.39
N PHE A 464 17.26 36.53 -15.13
CA PHE A 464 17.37 35.58 -14.03
C PHE A 464 17.19 36.27 -12.68
N LEU A 465 17.88 37.38 -12.43
CA LEU A 465 17.77 38.14 -11.19
C LEU A 465 16.32 38.62 -10.91
N SER A 466 15.65 39.17 -11.93
CA SER A 466 14.25 39.58 -11.82
C SER A 466 13.33 38.41 -11.51
N ALA A 467 13.53 37.27 -12.16
CA ALA A 467 12.70 36.08 -11.97
C ALA A 467 12.85 35.47 -10.56
N ILE A 468 14.08 35.33 -10.03
CA ILE A 468 14.27 34.76 -8.69
C ILE A 468 13.83 35.72 -7.57
N ALA A 469 13.92 37.03 -7.80
CA ALA A 469 13.42 38.03 -6.87
C ALA A 469 11.89 38.00 -6.80
N GLN A 470 11.23 37.94 -7.96
CA GLN A 470 9.77 37.88 -8.06
C GLN A 470 9.20 36.56 -7.49
N ASN A 471 9.78 35.42 -7.88
CA ASN A 471 9.16 34.12 -7.62
C ASN A 471 9.56 33.51 -6.28
N TYR A 472 10.77 33.82 -5.78
CA TYR A 472 11.35 33.18 -4.59
C TYR A 472 11.90 34.18 -3.55
N GLY A 473 11.71 35.49 -3.75
CA GLY A 473 12.17 36.53 -2.84
C GLY A 473 13.68 36.48 -2.58
N SER A 474 14.46 36.04 -3.57
CA SER A 474 15.90 35.84 -3.45
C SER A 474 16.68 36.68 -4.48
N GLU A 475 18.01 36.66 -4.37
CA GLU A 475 18.94 37.35 -5.26
C GLU A 475 20.15 36.45 -5.52
N ALA A 476 20.95 36.78 -6.53
CA ALA A 476 22.27 36.20 -6.71
C ALA A 476 23.34 37.27 -6.55
N ARG A 477 24.41 36.99 -5.80
CA ARG A 477 25.49 37.96 -5.52
C ARG A 477 26.86 37.41 -5.86
N ALA A 478 27.68 38.21 -6.51
CA ALA A 478 29.09 37.92 -6.71
C ALA A 478 29.90 38.35 -5.48
N LEU A 479 30.76 37.47 -4.96
CA LEU A 479 31.65 37.73 -3.82
C LEU A 479 33.05 37.17 -4.09
N ASP A 480 34.08 37.82 -3.54
CA ASP A 480 35.43 37.24 -3.52
C ASP A 480 35.54 36.23 -2.38
N PHE A 481 35.33 34.95 -2.69
CA PHE A 481 35.38 33.86 -1.70
C PHE A 481 36.76 33.64 -1.06
N ARG A 482 37.79 34.40 -1.43
CA ARG A 482 39.10 34.37 -0.76
C ARG A 482 39.14 35.25 0.49
N THR A 483 38.18 36.17 0.65
CA THR A 483 38.18 37.16 1.74
C THR A 483 37.24 36.76 2.87
N SER A 484 37.58 37.16 4.10
CA SER A 484 36.72 37.00 5.27
C SER A 484 35.42 37.81 5.17
N ASP A 485 35.40 38.87 4.38
CA ASP A 485 34.20 39.65 4.05
C ASP A 485 33.12 38.79 3.36
N ALA A 486 33.50 37.90 2.43
CA ALA A 486 32.55 36.99 1.80
C ALA A 486 31.88 36.05 2.82
N LEU A 487 32.67 35.51 3.76
CA LEU A 487 32.16 34.66 4.84
C LEU A 487 31.19 35.42 5.76
N GLN A 488 31.54 36.66 6.14
CA GLN A 488 30.69 37.51 6.95
C GLN A 488 29.38 37.86 6.24
N LYS A 489 29.42 38.18 4.94
CA LYS A 489 28.23 38.49 4.14
C LYS A 489 27.31 37.27 3.96
N ILE A 490 27.86 36.08 3.74
CA ILE A 490 27.06 34.86 3.59
C ILE A 490 26.41 34.47 4.92
N ASN A 491 27.19 34.39 6.01
CA ASN A 491 26.66 34.04 7.32
C ASN A 491 25.72 35.14 7.86
N GLY A 492 26.03 36.41 7.62
CA GLY A 492 25.18 37.54 7.98
C GLY A 492 23.83 37.49 7.27
N TYR A 493 23.81 37.19 5.96
CA TYR A 493 22.55 36.95 5.24
C TYR A 493 21.75 35.82 5.85
N VAL A 494 22.37 34.65 6.09
CA VAL A 494 21.66 33.50 6.66
C VAL A 494 21.13 33.83 8.06
N LYS A 495 21.92 34.53 8.88
CA LYS A 495 21.49 35.01 10.20
C LYS A 495 20.26 35.91 10.07
N THR A 496 20.29 36.93 9.22
CA THR A 496 19.14 37.83 9.02
C THR A 496 17.93 37.10 8.47
N ALA A 497 18.10 36.30 7.41
CA ALA A 497 17.03 35.58 6.74
C ALA A 497 16.38 34.51 7.61
N THR A 498 17.10 33.97 8.60
CA THR A 498 16.57 33.03 9.59
C THR A 498 16.24 33.68 10.94
N LYS A 499 16.21 35.03 11.03
CA LYS A 499 15.97 35.81 12.27
C LYS A 499 16.87 35.40 13.45
N GLY A 500 18.15 35.21 13.17
CA GLY A 500 19.16 34.85 14.17
C GLY A 500 19.22 33.36 14.51
N LYS A 501 18.36 32.52 13.93
CA LYS A 501 18.25 31.10 14.29
C LYS A 501 19.39 30.26 13.72
N VAL A 502 19.89 30.62 12.53
CA VAL A 502 21.07 30.00 11.93
C VAL A 502 22.15 31.06 11.80
N GLU A 503 23.12 31.06 12.73
CA GLU A 503 24.14 32.10 12.77
C GLU A 503 25.35 31.83 11.86
N ARG A 504 25.71 30.55 11.69
CA ARG A 504 26.90 30.13 10.92
C ARG A 504 26.58 28.91 10.07
N ILE A 505 26.54 29.10 8.75
CA ILE A 505 26.39 28.03 7.75
C ILE A 505 27.75 27.63 7.15
N ILE A 506 28.67 28.57 7.01
CA ILE A 506 30.06 28.31 6.61
C ILE A 506 30.93 28.58 7.83
N THR A 507 31.67 27.56 8.23
CA THR A 507 32.50 27.58 9.45
C THR A 507 33.97 27.88 9.16
N CYS A 508 34.45 27.49 7.97
CA CYS A 508 35.85 27.61 7.57
C CYS A 508 35.96 28.32 6.21
N GLN A 509 36.78 29.36 6.13
CA GLN A 509 37.04 30.12 4.89
C GLN A 509 37.57 29.21 3.77
N ASP A 510 38.47 28.29 4.10
CA ASP A 510 39.15 27.44 3.12
C ASP A 510 38.18 26.52 2.36
N SER A 511 37.02 26.20 2.97
CA SER A 511 35.97 25.40 2.34
C SER A 511 35.29 26.07 1.14
N ILE A 512 35.46 27.39 0.97
CA ILE A 512 34.83 28.15 -0.10
C ILE A 512 35.81 28.87 -1.02
N ARG A 513 37.11 28.93 -0.67
CA ARG A 513 38.12 29.73 -1.40
C ARG A 513 38.19 29.43 -2.89
N SER A 514 38.04 28.16 -3.28
CA SER A 514 38.14 27.69 -4.66
C SER A 514 36.78 27.56 -5.36
N ALA A 515 35.68 27.91 -4.70
CA ALA A 515 34.35 27.78 -5.30
C ALA A 515 34.16 28.79 -6.45
N ASN A 516 33.52 28.35 -7.52
CA ASN A 516 33.03 29.23 -8.59
C ASN A 516 31.61 29.71 -8.31
N GLY A 517 30.86 28.95 -7.51
CA GLY A 517 29.52 29.29 -7.05
C GLY A 517 29.11 28.42 -5.87
N LEU A 518 28.31 28.99 -4.97
CA LEU A 518 27.83 28.36 -3.75
C LEU A 518 26.32 28.47 -3.68
N LEU A 519 25.65 27.34 -3.51
CA LEU A 519 24.23 27.29 -3.23
C LEU A 519 24.00 27.24 -1.72
N ILE A 520 23.50 28.32 -1.15
CA ILE A 520 23.26 28.46 0.29
C ILE A 520 21.80 28.21 0.58
N ASN A 521 21.55 27.26 1.46
CA ASN A 521 20.22 26.82 1.82
C ASN A 521 20.12 26.63 3.34
N ALA A 522 19.20 27.34 3.98
CA ALA A 522 18.90 27.13 5.39
C ALA A 522 17.43 27.35 5.68
N MET A 523 16.93 26.67 6.70
CA MET A 523 15.57 26.87 7.21
C MET A 523 15.56 26.85 8.73
N SER A 524 14.77 27.76 9.32
CA SER A 524 14.32 27.68 10.70
C SER A 524 12.80 27.66 10.78
N PHE A 525 12.29 26.88 11.72
CA PHE A 525 10.87 26.76 12.01
C PHE A 525 10.64 27.12 13.48
N LYS A 526 9.58 27.89 13.73
CA LYS A 526 9.10 28.19 15.09
C LYS A 526 7.57 28.13 15.07
N GLY A 527 6.96 27.40 15.97
CA GLY A 527 5.51 27.33 16.12
C GLY A 527 5.14 26.89 17.52
N GLY A 528 4.08 27.47 18.09
CA GLY A 528 3.52 27.03 19.36
C GLY A 528 2.65 25.78 19.20
N TRP A 529 2.67 24.87 20.16
CA TRP A 529 1.71 23.76 20.18
C TRP A 529 0.28 24.29 20.33
N GLU A 530 -0.68 23.64 19.68
CA GLU A 530 -2.11 23.83 19.98
C GLU A 530 -2.37 23.43 21.44
N ASP A 531 -1.92 22.23 21.80
CA ASP A 531 -1.94 21.69 23.15
C ASP A 531 -0.50 21.51 23.67
N GLY A 532 -0.06 22.41 24.56
CA GLY A 532 1.29 22.37 25.15
C GLY A 532 1.51 21.20 26.12
N PHE A 533 2.75 21.05 26.60
CA PHE A 533 3.09 20.11 27.66
C PHE A 533 3.25 20.85 29.00
N PRO A 534 2.93 20.22 30.15
CA PRO A 534 3.24 20.77 31.45
C PRO A 534 4.76 20.82 31.67
N GLN A 535 5.21 21.83 32.42
CA GLN A 535 6.61 21.93 32.84
C GLN A 535 6.88 20.90 33.95
N ILE A 536 7.72 19.90 33.65
CA ILE A 536 8.09 18.86 34.61
C ILE A 536 9.52 19.09 35.09
N PRO A 537 9.75 19.30 36.41
CA PRO A 537 11.09 19.41 36.97
C PRO A 537 11.79 18.04 37.02
N GLY A 538 13.06 18.00 36.60
CA GLY A 538 13.91 16.80 36.65
C GLY A 538 14.41 16.33 35.29
N LYS A 539 15.34 15.37 35.29
CA LYS A 539 15.84 14.68 34.08
C LYS A 539 15.53 13.19 34.21
N GLN A 540 15.07 12.57 33.14
CA GLN A 540 14.78 11.14 33.06
C GLN A 540 15.81 10.41 32.20
N LEU A 541 15.98 9.12 32.43
CA LEU A 541 16.94 8.30 31.69
C LEU A 541 16.43 8.02 30.28
N PHE A 542 17.14 8.54 29.30
CA PHE A 542 16.91 8.30 27.89
C PHE A 542 17.98 7.36 27.33
N HIS A 543 17.58 6.26 26.72
CA HIS A 543 18.53 5.28 26.18
C HIS A 543 18.91 5.65 24.75
N LYS A 544 20.21 5.79 24.48
CA LYS A 544 20.74 5.96 23.11
C LYS A 544 20.85 4.62 22.38
N ASN A 545 21.06 3.55 23.15
CA ASN A 545 21.04 2.15 22.72
C ASN A 545 20.81 1.26 23.96
N GLU A 546 20.93 -0.06 23.81
CA GLU A 546 20.77 -1.01 24.92
C GLU A 546 21.74 -0.81 26.10
N ARG A 547 22.93 -0.25 25.85
CA ARG A 547 24.01 -0.15 26.83
C ARG A 547 24.24 1.27 27.35
N GLU A 548 23.84 2.28 26.60
CA GLU A 548 24.08 3.70 26.91
C GLU A 548 22.78 4.44 27.21
N GLY A 549 22.69 5.04 28.40
CA GLY A 549 21.63 5.96 28.80
C GLY A 549 22.16 7.34 29.16
N ILE A 550 21.38 8.38 28.90
CA ILE A 550 21.71 9.79 29.13
C ILE A 550 20.52 10.44 29.85
N LEU A 551 20.77 11.23 30.89
CA LEU A 551 19.70 11.94 31.59
C LEU A 551 19.28 13.18 30.79
N MET A 552 18.01 13.23 30.37
CA MET A 552 17.45 14.34 29.59
C MET A 552 16.13 14.85 30.17
N GLY A 553 15.83 16.13 29.95
CA GLY A 553 14.49 16.65 30.25
C GLY A 553 13.48 16.06 29.27
N MET A 554 12.31 15.65 29.76
CA MET A 554 11.24 15.08 28.94
C MET A 554 10.08 16.07 28.80
N LEU A 555 9.41 16.01 27.66
CA LEU A 555 8.04 16.40 27.46
C LEU A 555 7.20 15.20 27.87
N ALA A 556 6.38 15.34 28.90
CA ALA A 556 5.50 14.26 29.30
C ALA A 556 4.12 14.75 29.71
N ASP A 557 3.10 14.03 29.27
CA ASP A 557 1.71 14.23 29.64
C ASP A 557 0.87 13.00 29.28
N SER A 558 -0.38 13.01 29.73
CA SER A 558 -1.39 12.03 29.37
C SER A 558 -2.59 12.81 28.83
N SER A 559 -2.68 12.91 27.52
CA SER A 559 -3.69 13.74 26.85
C SER A 559 -4.10 13.14 25.50
N ILE A 560 -5.17 13.69 24.91
CA ILE A 560 -5.60 13.29 23.58
C ILE A 560 -4.64 13.90 22.56
N ARG A 561 -3.93 13.05 21.82
CA ARG A 561 -3.01 13.43 20.75
C ARG A 561 -3.43 12.75 19.45
N GLY A 562 -2.99 13.28 18.30
CA GLY A 562 -3.12 12.52 17.06
C GLY A 562 -2.21 11.29 17.15
N TYR A 563 -2.72 10.10 16.86
CA TYR A 563 -1.94 8.87 16.91
C TYR A 563 -2.38 7.89 15.83
N SER A 564 -1.41 7.20 15.26
CA SER A 564 -1.61 6.03 14.41
C SER A 564 -0.48 5.03 14.66
N SER A 565 -0.64 3.81 14.18
CA SER A 565 0.45 2.83 14.21
C SER A 565 0.23 1.75 13.18
N ASP A 566 1.31 1.11 12.75
CA ASP A 566 1.31 -0.10 11.94
C ASP A 566 2.29 -1.13 12.55
N ASP A 567 2.67 -2.16 11.80
CA ASP A 567 3.55 -3.22 12.28
C ASP A 567 4.96 -2.75 12.68
N TYR A 568 5.41 -1.61 12.16
CA TYR A 568 6.79 -1.12 12.32
C TYR A 568 6.87 0.18 13.11
N PHE A 569 5.87 1.05 13.00
CA PHE A 569 5.85 2.39 13.55
C PHE A 569 4.65 2.62 14.46
N GLN A 570 4.87 3.45 15.47
CA GLN A 570 3.85 4.25 16.12
C GLN A 570 4.09 5.70 15.72
N VAL A 571 3.05 6.43 15.38
CA VAL A 571 3.15 7.83 14.96
C VAL A 571 2.37 8.68 15.92
N LEU A 572 3.06 9.60 16.59
CA LEU A 572 2.44 10.66 17.38
C LEU A 572 2.37 11.93 16.55
N VAL A 573 1.22 12.57 16.49
CA VAL A 573 1.00 13.85 15.82
C VAL A 573 0.66 14.93 16.84
N LEU A 574 1.55 15.92 16.90
CA LEU A 574 1.41 17.12 17.70
C LEU A 574 1.03 18.28 16.77
N LYS A 575 -0.11 18.90 17.01
CA LYS A 575 -0.60 20.02 16.22
C LYS A 575 0.00 21.33 16.69
N TYR A 576 0.29 22.23 15.75
CA TYR A 576 0.62 23.62 16.06
C TYR A 576 -0.64 24.48 16.09
N VAL A 577 -0.55 25.67 16.69
CA VAL A 577 -1.63 26.67 16.72
C VAL A 577 -2.13 27.02 15.31
N ASP A 578 -1.26 27.00 14.30
CA ASP A 578 -1.67 27.05 12.89
C ASP A 578 -1.94 25.61 12.40
N PRO A 579 -3.20 25.27 12.05
CA PRO A 579 -3.59 23.91 11.67
C PRO A 579 -2.96 23.44 10.36
N ARG A 580 -2.32 24.33 9.59
CA ARG A 580 -1.56 23.95 8.39
C ARG A 580 -0.25 23.22 8.72
N PHE A 581 0.18 23.27 9.98
CA PHE A 581 1.42 22.65 10.44
C PHE A 581 1.15 21.62 11.53
N GLN A 582 1.88 20.51 11.47
CA GLN A 582 1.94 19.51 12.54
C GLN A 582 3.36 18.93 12.65
N LEU A 583 3.73 18.42 13.82
CA LEU A 583 4.90 17.58 14.01
C LEU A 583 4.44 16.12 14.15
N SER A 584 4.82 15.28 13.19
CA SER A 584 4.58 13.84 13.22
C SER A 584 5.87 13.11 13.62
N ILE A 585 5.80 12.32 14.68
CA ILE A 585 6.93 11.60 15.27
C ILE A 585 6.72 10.11 15.03
N PHE A 586 7.52 9.56 14.11
CA PHE A 586 7.52 8.14 13.77
C PHE A 586 8.49 7.41 14.69
N LEU A 587 7.94 6.57 15.56
CA LEU A 587 8.68 5.79 16.54
C LEU A 587 8.67 4.31 16.12
N PRO A 588 9.82 3.66 15.92
CA PRO A 588 9.85 2.22 15.68
C PRO A 588 9.29 1.45 16.89
N LYS A 589 8.42 0.47 16.64
CA LYS A 589 7.86 -0.41 17.70
C LYS A 589 8.93 -1.29 18.35
N GLN A 590 9.95 -1.68 17.59
CA GLN A 590 11.06 -2.48 18.11
C GLN A 590 12.17 -1.59 18.68
N ARG A 591 12.64 -1.93 19.88
CA ARG A 591 13.80 -1.29 20.50
C ARG A 591 15.03 -1.50 19.61
N ASN A 592 15.81 -0.43 19.37
CA ASN A 592 16.91 -0.39 18.39
C ASN A 592 16.51 -0.70 16.94
N GLY A 593 15.22 -0.83 16.63
CA GLY A 593 14.69 -1.20 15.33
C GLY A 593 14.54 -0.04 14.34
N LEU A 594 15.06 1.16 14.63
CA LEU A 594 14.89 2.34 13.76
C LEU A 594 15.39 2.07 12.34
N ASN A 595 16.57 1.47 12.19
CA ASN A 595 17.12 1.17 10.86
C ASN A 595 16.25 0.16 10.09
N ASP A 596 15.69 -0.84 10.76
CA ASP A 596 14.85 -1.85 10.12
C ASP A 596 13.46 -1.31 9.80
N ALA A 597 12.89 -0.50 10.69
CA ALA A 597 11.64 0.21 10.45
C ALA A 597 11.80 1.18 9.26
N LEU A 598 12.90 1.95 9.20
CA LEU A 598 13.18 2.85 8.07
C LEU A 598 13.30 2.11 6.73
N LYS A 599 13.85 0.89 6.70
CA LYS A 599 13.87 0.06 5.48
C LYS A 599 12.46 -0.36 5.00
N LYS A 600 11.45 -0.29 5.87
CA LYS A 600 10.06 -0.68 5.60
C LYS A 600 9.13 0.52 5.39
N LEU A 601 9.63 1.74 5.61
CA LEU A 601 8.89 2.97 5.39
C LEU A 601 8.93 3.35 3.91
N ASP A 602 7.83 3.10 3.18
CA ASP A 602 7.62 3.56 1.81
C ASP A 602 6.56 4.67 1.74
N ASN A 603 6.37 5.28 0.55
CA ASN A 603 5.41 6.39 0.38
C ASN A 603 4.00 5.97 0.80
N ARG A 604 3.56 4.77 0.41
CA ARG A 604 2.24 4.25 0.74
C ARG A 604 2.07 4.07 2.25
N ARG A 605 3.07 3.52 2.93
CA ARG A 605 3.07 3.33 4.38
C ARG A 605 3.14 4.66 5.12
N PHE A 606 3.97 5.59 4.64
CA PHE A 606 4.07 6.93 5.20
C PHE A 606 2.74 7.68 5.11
N GLU A 607 2.10 7.69 3.94
CA GLU A 607 0.77 8.26 3.72
C GLU A 607 -0.29 7.56 4.56
N ASN A 608 -0.35 6.22 4.51
CA ASN A 608 -1.27 5.43 5.33
C ASN A 608 -1.14 5.74 6.82
N LEU A 609 0.08 5.87 7.34
CA LEU A 609 0.30 6.20 8.74
C LEU A 609 -0.22 7.61 9.07
N LEU A 610 -0.07 8.60 8.19
CA LEU A 610 -0.57 9.95 8.43
C LEU A 610 -2.09 10.09 8.22
N ASP A 611 -2.64 9.41 7.21
CA ASP A 611 -4.07 9.44 6.89
C ASP A 611 -4.91 8.70 7.95
N ASN A 612 -4.31 7.74 8.65
CA ASN A 612 -4.96 7.00 9.73
C ASN A 612 -4.72 7.60 11.12
N VAL A 613 -4.19 8.83 11.22
CA VAL A 613 -4.02 9.54 12.50
C VAL A 613 -5.39 9.86 13.11
N LYS A 614 -5.59 9.45 14.36
CA LYS A 614 -6.83 9.68 15.11
C LYS A 614 -6.57 10.36 16.45
N PRO A 615 -7.51 11.17 16.96
CA PRO A 615 -7.47 11.60 18.36
C PRO A 615 -7.49 10.38 19.28
N THR A 616 -6.38 10.12 19.95
CA THR A 616 -6.18 8.97 20.84
C THR A 616 -5.61 9.50 22.15
N PHE A 617 -6.07 8.97 23.29
CA PHE A 617 -5.44 9.28 24.57
C PHE A 617 -4.07 8.59 24.64
N VAL A 618 -2.99 9.38 24.67
CA VAL A 618 -1.61 8.88 24.63
C VAL A 618 -0.83 9.37 25.84
N ASN A 619 -0.14 8.43 26.50
CA ASN A 619 0.90 8.77 27.47
C ASN A 619 2.17 9.09 26.70
N THR A 620 2.48 10.38 26.60
CA THR A 620 3.59 10.87 25.81
C THR A 620 4.80 11.05 26.72
N GLU A 621 5.96 10.53 26.31
CA GLU A 621 7.25 10.80 26.96
C GLU A 621 8.32 10.99 25.89
N ILE A 622 8.57 12.24 25.50
CA ILE A 622 9.51 12.56 24.41
C ILE A 622 10.62 13.44 24.98
N PRO A 623 11.90 13.17 24.66
CA PRO A 623 12.96 14.07 25.07
C PRO A 623 12.76 15.48 24.53
N LYS A 624 13.10 16.48 25.35
CA LYS A 624 13.40 17.82 24.82
C LYS A 624 14.70 17.69 24.01
N PHE A 625 14.68 18.12 22.76
CA PHE A 625 15.85 18.03 21.90
C PHE A 625 16.06 19.29 21.06
N SER A 626 17.31 19.49 20.69
CA SER A 626 17.72 20.48 19.71
C SER A 626 18.66 19.78 18.73
N ILE A 627 18.33 19.82 17.45
CA ILE A 627 19.16 19.27 16.38
C ILE A 627 19.60 20.45 15.52
N ASP A 628 20.91 20.64 15.44
CA ASP A 628 21.56 21.56 14.50
C ASP A 628 22.38 20.72 13.52
N TYR A 629 21.92 20.58 12.27
CA TYR A 629 22.55 19.72 11.28
C TYR A 629 22.88 20.46 9.99
N ARG A 630 24.09 20.21 9.48
CA ARG A 630 24.65 20.83 8.27
C ARG A 630 25.26 19.75 7.39
N PHE A 631 24.95 19.78 6.09
CA PHE A 631 25.56 18.87 5.12
C PHE A 631 25.73 19.48 3.73
N SER A 632 26.53 18.82 2.89
CA SER A 632 26.71 19.16 1.48
C SER A 632 25.55 18.60 0.64
N LEU A 633 24.87 19.49 -0.08
CA LEU A 633 23.85 19.14 -1.06
C LEU A 633 24.46 18.39 -2.25
N LYS A 634 25.67 18.73 -2.69
CA LYS A 634 26.29 18.13 -3.87
C LYS A 634 26.37 16.60 -3.79
N LYS A 635 26.78 16.06 -2.65
CA LYS A 635 26.88 14.60 -2.47
C LYS A 635 25.50 13.93 -2.57
N ASN A 636 24.50 14.50 -1.91
CA ASN A 636 23.19 13.90 -1.78
C ASN A 636 22.34 14.07 -3.04
N LEU A 637 22.45 15.21 -3.72
CA LEU A 637 21.71 15.49 -4.95
C LEU A 637 22.21 14.65 -6.13
N LYS A 638 23.51 14.34 -6.17
CA LYS A 638 24.06 13.36 -7.15
C LYS A 638 23.42 11.97 -7.01
N ALA A 639 23.12 11.54 -5.78
CA ALA A 639 22.54 10.24 -5.51
C ALA A 639 21.08 10.11 -5.98
N ILE A 640 20.40 11.23 -6.25
CA ILE A 640 19.02 11.26 -6.76
C ILE A 640 18.93 11.73 -8.22
N GLY A 641 20.03 11.68 -8.97
CA GLY A 641 20.04 11.97 -10.41
C GLY A 641 20.37 13.41 -10.80
N ILE A 642 20.58 14.32 -9.85
CA ILE A 642 21.00 15.70 -10.13
C ILE A 642 22.54 15.77 -10.10
N THR A 643 23.16 15.36 -11.20
CA THR A 643 24.61 15.21 -11.32
C THR A 643 25.28 16.35 -12.06
N GLU A 644 24.62 16.88 -13.08
CA GLU A 644 25.23 17.78 -14.06
C GLU A 644 25.45 19.19 -13.50
N MET A 645 24.53 19.69 -12.66
CA MET A 645 24.59 21.05 -12.08
C MET A 645 25.86 21.32 -11.25
N PHE A 646 26.57 20.27 -10.81
CA PHE A 646 27.82 20.34 -10.06
C PHE A 646 29.06 19.92 -10.86
N SER A 647 28.91 19.76 -12.17
CA SER A 647 29.93 19.30 -13.10
C SER A 647 30.42 20.42 -14.03
N ASP A 648 31.43 20.12 -14.85
CA ASP A 648 31.90 21.03 -15.91
C ASP A 648 30.95 21.09 -17.12
N PHE A 649 29.99 20.16 -17.23
CA PHE A 649 28.99 20.10 -18.30
C PHE A 649 27.68 20.82 -17.93
N ALA A 650 27.65 21.52 -16.80
CA ALA A 650 26.45 22.22 -16.32
C ALA A 650 26.01 23.32 -17.29
N ASP A 651 24.82 23.18 -17.88
CA ASP A 651 24.21 24.26 -18.65
C ASP A 651 23.44 25.21 -17.72
N LEU A 652 24.20 26.09 -17.08
CA LEU A 652 23.71 27.16 -16.22
C LEU A 652 23.87 28.54 -16.89
N SER A 653 23.97 28.55 -18.22
CA SER A 653 24.27 29.75 -19.02
C SER A 653 23.21 30.84 -18.88
N GLY A 654 21.96 30.48 -18.55
CA GLY A 654 20.88 31.41 -18.19
C GLY A 654 21.11 32.20 -16.90
N ILE A 655 22.00 31.72 -16.02
CA ILE A 655 22.44 32.45 -14.81
C ILE A 655 23.56 33.41 -15.17
N THR A 656 24.65 32.91 -15.74
CA THR A 656 25.78 33.67 -16.30
C THR A 656 26.53 32.76 -17.29
N ALA A 657 27.22 33.34 -18.28
CA ALA A 657 27.79 32.59 -19.41
C ALA A 657 28.66 31.37 -18.98
N ASN A 658 29.36 31.48 -17.84
CA ASN A 658 30.23 30.42 -17.30
C ASN A 658 29.82 30.00 -15.87
N ALA A 659 28.51 29.98 -15.58
CA ALA A 659 28.02 29.64 -14.25
C ALA A 659 28.40 28.21 -13.84
N LYS A 660 29.09 28.05 -12.71
CA LYS A 660 29.42 26.74 -12.15
C LYS A 660 29.14 26.71 -10.66
N ILE A 661 28.28 25.81 -10.22
CA ILE A 661 28.00 25.58 -8.80
C ILE A 661 29.00 24.54 -8.29
N SER A 662 29.91 24.97 -7.42
CA SER A 662 30.97 24.10 -6.91
C SER A 662 30.49 23.25 -5.73
N GLU A 663 29.60 23.82 -4.91
CA GLU A 663 29.05 23.21 -3.71
C GLU A 663 27.67 23.78 -3.41
N GLY A 664 26.82 22.98 -2.76
CA GLY A 664 25.61 23.45 -2.11
C GLY A 664 25.64 23.05 -0.64
N ILE A 665 25.18 23.93 0.26
CA ILE A 665 25.20 23.68 1.69
C ILE A 665 23.78 23.85 2.22
N HIS A 666 23.28 22.81 2.88
CA HIS A 666 22.05 22.87 3.65
C HIS A 666 22.37 22.94 5.14
N LYS A 667 21.67 23.82 5.86
CA LYS A 667 21.68 23.84 7.33
C LYS A 667 20.28 24.05 7.88
N SER A 668 19.85 23.15 8.77
CA SER A 668 18.58 23.28 9.47
C SER A 668 18.76 23.13 10.96
N ILE A 669 17.90 23.83 11.70
CA ILE A 669 17.83 23.77 13.15
C ILE A 669 16.38 23.58 13.58
N ILE A 670 16.17 22.65 14.49
CA ILE A 670 14.88 22.46 15.18
C ILE A 670 15.15 22.26 16.67
N GLN A 671 14.36 22.93 17.51
CA GLN A 671 14.37 22.74 18.94
C GLN A 671 12.93 22.51 19.38
N VAL A 672 12.71 21.49 20.21
CA VAL A 672 11.40 21.04 20.69
C VAL A 672 11.34 21.25 22.21
N THR A 673 10.34 22.00 22.67
CA THR A 673 10.09 22.35 24.07
C THR A 673 8.62 22.14 24.43
N GLU A 674 8.25 22.42 25.67
CA GLU A 674 6.87 22.29 26.16
C GLU A 674 5.87 23.22 25.49
N SER A 675 6.32 24.36 24.99
CA SER A 675 5.46 25.38 24.41
C SER A 675 5.37 25.29 22.89
N GLY A 676 6.25 24.53 22.24
CA GLY A 676 6.28 24.44 20.80
C GLY A 676 7.60 23.95 20.26
N THR A 677 7.83 24.31 19.00
CA THR A 677 9.16 24.31 18.41
C THR A 677 9.66 25.73 18.20
N GLY A 678 10.96 25.93 18.40
CA GLY A 678 11.59 27.23 18.26
C GLY A 678 12.81 27.35 19.16
N THR A 679 13.63 28.39 18.94
CA THR A 679 14.80 28.63 19.80
C THR A 679 14.60 29.79 20.76
N GLY A 680 14.95 29.56 22.01
CA GLY A 680 15.13 30.58 23.03
C GLY A 680 15.88 29.97 24.20
N CYS A 681 17.17 30.29 24.35
CA CYS A 681 17.80 30.21 25.66
C CYS A 681 17.18 31.29 26.55
N SER A 682 16.44 30.88 27.56
CA SER A 682 16.57 31.44 28.90
C SER A 682 16.25 30.36 29.92
N PHE A 683 17.31 29.72 30.45
CA PHE A 683 17.21 29.19 31.80
C PHE A 683 17.15 30.41 32.73
N ALA A 684 15.95 30.87 33.05
CA ALA A 684 15.73 31.74 34.20
C ALA A 684 15.25 30.85 35.35
N SER A 685 16.14 30.59 36.31
CA SER A 685 15.75 30.17 37.67
C SER A 685 15.07 31.35 38.39
N PRO A 686 14.20 31.10 39.39
CA PRO A 686 13.42 32.14 40.03
C PRO A 686 14.23 32.93 41.07
N ALA A 687 13.94 34.23 41.11
CA ALA A 687 14.00 35.19 42.23
C ALA A 687 15.14 35.13 43.26
N GLY A 688 15.86 36.26 43.38
CA GLY A 688 16.51 36.71 44.62
C GLY A 688 17.45 37.90 44.43
N GLY A 689 17.05 39.09 44.92
CA GLY A 689 18.01 40.15 45.30
C GLY A 689 17.93 41.51 44.60
N ILE A 690 17.11 42.40 45.14
CA ILE A 690 17.28 43.86 45.41
C ILE A 690 18.45 44.62 44.74
N GLY A 691 18.16 45.78 44.13
CA GLY A 691 18.96 47.01 44.32
C GLY A 691 19.56 47.71 43.09
N SER A 692 18.90 48.80 42.66
CA SER A 692 19.43 50.10 42.16
C SER A 692 20.62 50.21 41.18
N GLY A 693 20.43 50.99 40.11
CA GLY A 693 21.38 52.06 39.73
C GLY A 693 21.96 52.07 38.31
N ALA A 694 21.55 53.09 37.54
CA ALA A 694 22.30 53.84 36.49
C ALA A 694 22.75 53.17 35.16
N SER A 695 22.45 53.89 34.06
CA SER A 695 23.12 53.86 32.74
C SER A 695 24.32 54.85 32.76
N PRO A 696 25.27 54.95 31.78
CA PRO A 696 25.34 54.36 30.43
C PRO A 696 26.75 53.91 29.89
N ALA A 697 26.77 53.42 28.63
CA ALA A 697 27.83 53.51 27.61
C ALA A 697 28.99 52.48 27.48
N ALA A 698 29.39 52.31 26.21
CA ALA A 698 30.64 51.79 25.62
C ALA A 698 30.78 50.28 25.25
N ALA A 699 30.89 50.04 23.94
CA ALA A 699 31.66 48.93 23.33
C ALA A 699 33.14 49.36 23.16
N PRO A 700 34.10 48.54 22.68
CA PRO A 700 34.16 47.08 22.44
C PRO A 700 35.39 46.43 23.14
N ILE A 701 35.67 45.12 22.97
CA ILE A 701 37.01 44.47 22.84
C ILE A 701 36.89 42.94 23.04
N GLY A 702 37.55 42.17 22.16
CA GLY A 702 38.30 40.98 22.59
C GLY A 702 37.71 39.60 22.34
N CYS A 703 37.72 39.14 21.09
CA CYS A 703 37.79 37.69 20.81
C CYS A 703 39.17 37.17 21.25
N GLY A 704 39.20 36.16 22.11
CA GLY A 704 40.44 35.46 22.44
C GLY A 704 40.36 34.61 23.70
N ALA A 705 39.61 33.51 23.67
CA ALA A 705 39.90 32.36 24.54
C ALA A 705 39.29 31.09 23.94
N THR A 706 40.21 30.22 23.50
CA THR A 706 40.11 28.79 23.24
C THR A 706 38.98 28.10 24.01
N VAL A 707 37.94 27.62 23.31
CA VAL A 707 37.07 26.57 23.84
C VAL A 707 37.49 25.26 23.22
N VAL A 708 38.22 24.50 24.02
CA VAL A 708 38.45 23.07 23.87
C VAL A 708 37.10 22.36 23.73
N GLY A 709 36.90 21.69 22.59
CA GLY A 709 36.00 20.56 22.39
C GLY A 709 34.64 20.58 23.09
N ALA A 710 33.66 21.31 22.55
CA ALA A 710 32.26 20.97 22.78
C ALA A 710 31.92 19.73 21.94
N ARG A 711 32.07 18.54 22.53
CA ARG A 711 31.58 17.28 21.95
C ARG A 711 30.10 17.43 21.61
N SER A 712 29.76 17.26 20.34
CA SER A 712 28.41 17.03 19.86
C SER A 712 27.77 15.89 20.67
N ILE A 713 26.71 16.20 21.41
CA ILE A 713 25.95 15.19 22.16
C ILE A 713 25.15 14.40 21.12
N LYS A 714 25.54 13.13 20.92
CA LYS A 714 24.87 12.16 20.05
C LYS A 714 23.57 11.69 20.72
N VAL A 715 22.42 11.87 20.08
CA VAL A 715 21.12 11.43 20.62
C VAL A 715 20.26 10.81 19.50
N LEU A 716 20.12 9.48 19.47
CA LEU A 716 19.08 8.83 18.67
C LEU A 716 17.80 8.76 19.53
N PRO A 717 16.64 9.31 19.12
CA PRO A 717 15.38 9.25 19.86
C PRO A 717 14.96 7.79 20.15
N ILE A 718 14.97 7.40 21.43
CA ILE A 718 14.15 6.30 21.95
C ILE A 718 13.15 6.93 22.92
N VAL A 719 11.91 7.10 22.44
CA VAL A 719 10.74 7.39 23.28
C VAL A 719 10.35 6.08 23.95
N ARG A 720 10.23 6.05 25.29
CA ARG A 720 9.41 5.04 25.94
C ARG A 720 7.99 5.58 25.93
N ALA A 721 7.22 5.26 24.90
CA ALA A 721 5.78 5.27 25.07
C ALA A 721 5.51 4.21 26.15
N GLY A 722 4.99 4.61 27.31
CA GLY A 722 4.27 3.65 28.14
C GLY A 722 3.29 2.91 27.22
N ASN A 723 3.17 1.60 27.39
CA ASN A 723 2.31 0.77 26.54
C ASN A 723 1.03 1.55 26.23
N PRO A 724 0.62 1.69 24.95
CA PRO A 724 -0.73 2.15 24.68
C PRO A 724 -1.61 1.29 25.57
N VAL A 725 -2.47 1.93 26.37
CA VAL A 725 -3.44 1.18 27.15
C VAL A 725 -4.24 0.43 26.10
N GLN A 726 -3.90 -0.85 25.89
CA GLN A 726 -4.83 -1.79 25.31
C GLN A 726 -6.07 -1.60 26.15
N PHE A 727 -7.17 -1.17 25.52
CA PHE A 727 -8.46 -1.15 26.18
C PHE A 727 -8.72 -2.59 26.61
N LYS A 728 -8.33 -2.91 27.84
CA LYS A 728 -8.77 -4.12 28.49
C LYS A 728 -10.29 -4.03 28.53
N ALA A 729 -10.95 -5.18 28.41
CA ALA A 729 -12.42 -5.30 28.49
C ALA A 729 -13.03 -4.77 29.81
N ASP A 730 -12.21 -4.21 30.70
CA ASP A 730 -12.57 -3.63 31.98
C ASP A 730 -12.75 -2.09 31.98
N HIS A 731 -12.55 -1.39 30.85
CA HIS A 731 -12.71 0.06 30.77
C HIS A 731 -14.14 0.53 31.20
N PRO A 732 -14.27 1.44 32.19
CA PRO A 732 -15.57 1.80 32.80
C PRO A 732 -16.62 2.30 31.80
N PHE A 733 -16.20 3.06 30.78
CA PHE A 733 -17.08 3.63 29.77
C PHE A 733 -17.73 2.56 28.86
N LEU A 734 -17.03 1.47 28.54
CA LEU A 734 -17.57 0.39 27.70
C LEU A 734 -18.53 -0.52 28.47
N LYS A 735 -18.23 -0.75 29.76
CA LYS A 735 -19.13 -1.52 30.64
C LYS A 735 -20.46 -0.81 30.91
N MET A 736 -20.50 0.52 30.78
CA MET A 736 -21.66 1.34 31.12
C MET A 736 -22.92 0.92 30.35
N PHE A 737 -22.77 0.59 29.07
CA PHE A 737 -23.90 0.33 28.16
C PHE A 737 -24.05 -1.12 27.71
N LEU A 738 -23.05 -1.95 28.02
CA LEU A 738 -23.01 -3.37 27.65
C LEU A 738 -24.28 -4.14 28.02
N GLN A 739 -24.83 -3.92 29.22
CA GLN A 739 -26.06 -4.59 29.65
C GLN A 739 -27.30 -4.09 28.89
N ALA A 740 -27.38 -2.79 28.61
CA ALA A 740 -28.50 -2.19 27.85
C ALA A 740 -28.52 -2.72 26.41
N GLU A 741 -27.38 -2.76 25.73
CA GLU A 741 -27.29 -3.29 24.36
C GLU A 741 -27.56 -4.79 24.28
N THR A 742 -27.14 -5.54 25.30
CA THR A 742 -27.50 -6.95 25.42
C THR A 742 -29.01 -7.11 25.60
N GLN A 743 -29.61 -6.29 26.44
CA GLN A 743 -31.05 -6.32 26.67
C GLN A 743 -31.82 -5.96 25.40
N PHE A 744 -31.37 -4.94 24.66
CA PHE A 744 -31.94 -4.57 23.37
C PHE A 744 -31.88 -5.75 22.39
N GLY A 745 -30.73 -6.38 22.22
CA GLY A 745 -30.59 -7.53 21.32
C GLY A 745 -31.49 -8.71 21.70
N LEU A 746 -31.56 -9.07 22.99
CA LEU A 746 -32.43 -10.15 23.47
C LEU A 746 -33.92 -9.81 23.35
N ASN A 747 -34.30 -8.55 23.58
CA ASN A 747 -35.68 -8.11 23.41
C ASN A 747 -36.07 -8.09 21.93
N PHE A 748 -35.19 -7.61 21.04
CA PHE A 748 -35.40 -7.63 19.60
C PHE A 748 -35.57 -9.06 19.09
N LEU A 749 -34.72 -10.00 19.53
CA LEU A 749 -34.85 -11.42 19.19
C LEU A 749 -36.25 -11.97 19.55
N LYS A 750 -36.80 -11.58 20.70
CA LYS A 750 -38.14 -12.02 21.16
C LYS A 750 -39.30 -11.45 20.33
N THR A 751 -39.06 -10.40 19.54
CA THR A 751 -40.07 -9.83 18.62
C THR A 751 -40.16 -10.56 17.29
N LEU A 752 -39.11 -11.31 16.92
CA LEU A 752 -39.06 -12.03 15.65
C LEU A 752 -39.98 -13.26 15.69
N PRO A 753 -40.54 -13.69 14.53
CA PRO A 753 -41.40 -14.86 14.46
C PRO A 753 -40.73 -16.12 15.00
N ALA A 754 -41.55 -17.11 15.39
CA ALA A 754 -41.16 -18.26 16.20
C ALA A 754 -39.83 -18.90 15.77
N TYR A 755 -39.06 -19.40 16.75
CA TYR A 755 -37.75 -20.05 16.60
C TYR A 755 -37.77 -21.40 15.83
N ASN A 756 -38.69 -21.55 14.87
CA ASN A 756 -38.86 -22.72 14.02
C ASN A 756 -38.04 -22.64 12.73
N GLU A 757 -37.30 -21.56 12.50
CA GLU A 757 -36.35 -21.38 11.40
C GLU A 757 -35.04 -20.77 11.90
N SER A 758 -33.96 -20.99 11.16
CA SER A 758 -32.68 -20.31 11.40
C SER A 758 -32.80 -18.82 11.08
N LEU A 759 -32.27 -17.99 11.97
CA LEU A 759 -32.23 -16.54 11.78
C LEU A 759 -30.94 -15.96 12.31
N VAL A 760 -30.51 -14.85 11.72
CA VAL A 760 -29.36 -14.07 12.17
C VAL A 760 -29.65 -12.59 11.99
N PHE A 761 -29.24 -11.78 12.95
CA PHE A 761 -29.28 -10.32 12.84
C PHE A 761 -28.16 -9.70 13.68
N SER A 762 -27.95 -8.40 13.51
CA SER A 762 -26.97 -7.64 14.29
C SER A 762 -27.65 -6.57 15.15
N PRO A 763 -27.74 -6.79 16.48
CA PRO A 763 -28.25 -5.79 17.41
C PRO A 763 -27.48 -4.47 17.33
N ILE A 764 -26.14 -4.55 17.31
CA ILE A 764 -25.29 -3.36 17.23
C ILE A 764 -25.50 -2.63 15.91
N SER A 765 -25.59 -3.33 14.77
CA SER A 765 -25.80 -2.67 13.48
C SER A 765 -27.15 -1.96 13.39
N ILE A 766 -28.21 -2.59 13.92
CA ILE A 766 -29.54 -1.97 14.05
C ILE A 766 -29.49 -0.76 14.99
N ALA A 767 -28.78 -0.88 16.12
CA ALA A 767 -28.61 0.21 17.06
C ALA A 767 -27.83 1.38 16.43
N LEU A 768 -26.84 1.12 15.57
CA LEU A 768 -26.11 2.16 14.83
C LEU A 768 -27.02 2.94 13.87
N VAL A 769 -27.89 2.27 13.11
CA VAL A 769 -28.79 2.99 12.20
C VAL A 769 -29.90 3.74 12.94
N LEU A 770 -30.38 3.22 14.08
CA LEU A 770 -31.31 3.95 14.95
C LEU A 770 -30.64 5.12 15.66
N SER A 771 -29.39 4.96 16.06
CA SER A 771 -28.58 6.03 16.64
C SER A 771 -28.34 7.16 15.64
N LEU A 772 -28.14 6.82 14.36
CA LEU A 772 -28.17 7.80 13.29
C LEU A 772 -29.51 8.57 13.25
N VAL A 773 -30.66 7.87 13.25
CA VAL A 773 -31.99 8.53 13.28
C VAL A 773 -32.19 9.39 14.52
N HIS A 774 -31.72 8.94 15.69
CA HIS A 774 -31.78 9.68 16.96
C HIS A 774 -31.13 11.07 16.85
N THR A 775 -30.06 11.23 16.06
CA THR A 775 -29.43 12.54 15.84
C THR A 775 -30.33 13.52 15.10
N GLY A 776 -31.19 13.02 14.20
CA GLY A 776 -32.19 13.79 13.46
C GLY A 776 -33.55 13.92 14.17
N ALA A 777 -33.81 13.12 15.20
CA ALA A 777 -35.07 13.11 15.93
C ALA A 777 -35.15 14.21 17.00
N ARG A 778 -36.36 14.66 17.36
CA ARG A 778 -36.64 15.60 18.46
C ARG A 778 -37.84 15.14 19.27
N GLY A 779 -37.97 15.66 20.49
CA GLY A 779 -39.09 15.35 21.39
C GLY A 779 -39.25 13.84 21.63
N LYS A 780 -40.50 13.39 21.67
CA LYS A 780 -40.87 11.99 21.95
C LYS A 780 -40.25 10.99 20.96
N SER A 781 -40.00 11.39 19.71
CA SER A 781 -39.39 10.52 18.69
C SER A 781 -37.95 10.19 19.04
N LYS A 782 -37.26 11.16 19.65
CA LYS A 782 -35.89 10.99 20.15
C LYS A 782 -35.88 10.18 21.45
N GLU A 783 -36.77 10.53 22.39
CA GLU A 783 -36.90 9.85 23.68
C GLU A 783 -37.15 8.34 23.50
N GLN A 784 -38.10 7.95 22.63
CA GLN A 784 -38.38 6.54 22.35
C GLN A 784 -37.16 5.76 21.86
N ILE A 785 -36.34 6.35 20.97
CA ILE A 785 -35.11 5.70 20.48
C ILE A 785 -34.05 5.64 21.60
N GLY A 786 -33.90 6.72 22.36
CA GLY A 786 -32.96 6.82 23.47
C GLY A 786 -33.23 5.78 24.55
N ASP A 787 -34.49 5.69 25.00
CA ASP A 787 -34.93 4.79 26.08
C ASP A 787 -34.80 3.31 25.70
N VAL A 788 -35.09 2.96 24.45
CA VAL A 788 -35.01 1.57 23.99
C VAL A 788 -33.57 1.09 23.81
N LEU A 789 -32.66 1.96 23.37
CA LEU A 789 -31.27 1.59 23.12
C LEU A 789 -30.38 1.77 24.35
N LEU A 790 -30.36 2.97 24.94
CA LEU A 790 -29.47 3.35 26.05
C LEU A 790 -30.21 4.26 27.05
N ALA A 791 -31.19 3.70 27.77
CA ALA A 791 -31.99 4.44 28.75
C ALA A 791 -31.12 5.24 29.74
N GLY A 792 -31.39 6.55 29.85
CA GLY A 792 -30.69 7.46 30.77
C GLY A 792 -29.33 7.99 30.28
N ALA A 793 -28.88 7.63 29.07
CA ALA A 793 -27.69 8.22 28.46
C ALA A 793 -27.94 9.68 28.02
N SER A 794 -26.94 10.55 28.19
CA SER A 794 -26.97 11.87 27.54
C SER A 794 -26.72 11.74 26.03
N ASP A 795 -27.12 12.75 25.25
CA ASP A 795 -26.89 12.79 23.80
C ASP A 795 -25.42 12.56 23.42
N ASP A 796 -24.50 13.21 24.13
CA ASP A 796 -23.07 13.07 23.88
C ASP A 796 -22.58 11.66 24.22
N GLN A 797 -23.03 11.08 25.33
CA GLN A 797 -22.67 9.70 25.69
C GLN A 797 -23.19 8.71 24.65
N TYR A 798 -24.40 8.92 24.17
CA TYR A 798 -25.07 8.11 23.18
C TYR A 798 -24.31 8.11 21.85
N VAL A 799 -24.01 9.30 21.32
CA VAL A 799 -23.28 9.46 20.05
C VAL A 799 -21.84 8.97 20.16
N ASN A 800 -21.15 9.27 21.27
CA ASN A 800 -19.77 8.85 21.46
C ASN A 800 -19.64 7.32 21.59
N HIS A 801 -20.57 6.67 22.29
CA HIS A 801 -20.58 5.21 22.43
C HIS A 801 -20.76 4.50 21.09
N PHE A 802 -21.79 4.87 20.32
CA PHE A 802 -22.04 4.23 19.04
C PHE A 802 -21.00 4.58 17.97
N SER A 803 -20.43 5.80 18.01
CA SER A 803 -19.29 6.17 17.16
C SER A 803 -18.07 5.29 17.44
N PHE A 804 -17.73 5.11 18.73
CA PHE A 804 -16.65 4.24 19.15
C PHE A 804 -16.87 2.79 18.70
N ILE A 805 -18.04 2.23 18.95
CA ILE A 805 -18.38 0.86 18.59
C ILE A 805 -18.32 0.66 17.06
N ASN A 806 -18.90 1.57 16.27
CA ASN A 806 -18.86 1.52 14.82
C ASN A 806 -17.42 1.54 14.28
N GLU A 807 -16.58 2.41 14.82
CA GLU A 807 -15.19 2.54 14.37
C GLU A 807 -14.37 1.28 14.68
N ASN A 808 -14.51 0.73 15.89
CA ASN A 808 -13.68 -0.38 16.34
C ASN A 808 -14.12 -1.71 15.76
N ILE A 809 -15.43 -1.93 15.55
CA ILE A 809 -15.91 -3.16 14.90
C ILE A 809 -15.44 -3.21 13.44
N ARG A 810 -15.46 -2.08 12.72
CA ARG A 810 -14.96 -1.99 11.32
C ARG A 810 -13.44 -2.21 11.20
N LYS A 811 -12.69 -1.98 12.29
CA LYS A 811 -11.22 -2.06 12.34
C LYS A 811 -10.77 -3.27 13.15
N GLY A 812 -11.28 -4.45 12.76
CA GLY A 812 -10.77 -5.72 13.27
C GLY A 812 -9.26 -5.84 13.06
N GLU A 813 -8.59 -6.50 13.99
CA GLU A 813 -7.15 -6.79 13.94
C GLU A 813 -6.93 -8.24 13.49
N ASN A 814 -5.68 -8.64 13.23
CA ASN A 814 -5.31 -10.05 12.99
C ASN A 814 -6.18 -10.80 11.96
N GLY A 815 -6.60 -10.13 10.88
CA GLY A 815 -7.39 -10.76 9.80
C GLY A 815 -8.90 -10.82 10.03
N VAL A 816 -9.41 -10.25 11.13
CA VAL A 816 -10.85 -10.02 11.32
C VAL A 816 -11.30 -8.81 10.53
N GLU A 817 -12.37 -8.96 9.75
CA GLU A 817 -12.95 -7.92 8.91
C GLU A 817 -14.47 -7.84 9.18
N SER A 818 -14.97 -6.63 9.44
CA SER A 818 -16.41 -6.39 9.56
C SER A 818 -16.85 -5.26 8.64
N TYR A 819 -17.87 -5.52 7.84
CA TYR A 819 -18.40 -4.61 6.84
C TYR A 819 -19.82 -4.24 7.21
N ILE A 820 -20.01 -3.01 7.66
CA ILE A 820 -21.32 -2.47 8.04
C ILE A 820 -21.75 -1.47 6.97
N ALA A 821 -22.98 -1.61 6.46
CA ALA A 821 -23.59 -0.69 5.53
C ALA A 821 -24.78 -0.02 6.22
N ASN A 822 -24.71 1.30 6.42
CA ASN A 822 -25.77 2.10 7.03
C ASN A 822 -26.09 3.28 6.12
N ARG A 823 -27.34 3.42 5.68
CA ARG A 823 -27.78 4.60 4.91
C ARG A 823 -29.26 4.88 5.11
N VAL A 824 -29.59 6.16 5.13
CA VAL A 824 -30.99 6.63 5.09
C VAL A 824 -31.32 7.03 3.65
N TYR A 825 -32.40 6.49 3.09
CA TYR A 825 -32.90 6.92 1.79
C TYR A 825 -34.16 7.74 1.97
N LEU A 826 -34.25 8.89 1.32
CA LEU A 826 -35.40 9.78 1.35
C LEU A 826 -36.11 9.78 -0.01
N LYS A 827 -37.41 10.01 -0.02
CA LYS A 827 -38.16 10.18 -1.25
C LYS A 827 -37.69 11.45 -1.97
N LYS A 828 -37.56 11.39 -3.29
CA LYS A 828 -37.23 12.54 -4.13
C LYS A 828 -38.20 13.69 -3.85
N GLY A 829 -37.65 14.87 -3.54
CA GLY A 829 -38.40 16.06 -3.11
C GLY A 829 -38.11 16.48 -1.66
N PHE A 830 -37.63 15.55 -0.81
CA PHE A 830 -37.11 15.88 0.51
C PHE A 830 -35.63 16.24 0.44
N THR A 831 -35.18 17.11 1.35
CA THR A 831 -33.77 17.52 1.47
C THR A 831 -33.27 17.19 2.86
N ALA A 832 -32.19 16.41 2.94
CA ALA A 832 -31.55 16.09 4.22
C ALA A 832 -30.87 17.34 4.80
N ASN A 833 -31.00 17.53 6.11
CA ASN A 833 -30.37 18.65 6.81
C ASN A 833 -28.83 18.52 6.77
N PRO A 834 -28.08 19.55 6.33
CA PRO A 834 -26.62 19.48 6.25
C PRO A 834 -25.92 19.17 7.58
N SER A 835 -26.47 19.63 8.71
CA SER A 835 -25.94 19.34 10.04
C SER A 835 -26.08 17.86 10.39
N PHE A 836 -27.18 17.22 9.96
CA PHE A 836 -27.36 15.78 10.10
C PHE A 836 -26.36 15.01 9.24
N LEU A 837 -26.18 15.39 7.97
CA LEU A 837 -25.21 14.74 7.07
C LEU A 837 -23.78 14.79 7.64
N SER A 838 -23.40 15.93 8.24
CA SER A 838 -22.10 16.10 8.88
C SER A 838 -21.89 15.14 10.05
N VAL A 839 -22.91 14.96 10.89
CA VAL A 839 -22.87 14.01 12.02
C VAL A 839 -22.91 12.56 11.53
N ALA A 840 -23.73 12.26 10.52
CA ALA A 840 -23.86 10.95 9.90
C ALA A 840 -22.52 10.46 9.32
N LEU A 841 -21.85 11.32 8.56
CA LEU A 841 -20.57 11.00 7.92
C LEU A 841 -19.45 10.86 8.97
N LYS A 842 -19.37 11.80 9.91
CA LYS A 842 -18.29 11.85 10.92
C LYS A 842 -18.34 10.66 11.88
N ASN A 843 -19.53 10.32 12.41
CA ASN A 843 -19.64 9.39 13.54
C ASN A 843 -20.08 7.98 13.12
N TYR A 844 -20.79 7.84 11.99
CA TYR A 844 -21.37 6.57 11.56
C TYR A 844 -20.80 6.07 10.22
N GLY A 845 -20.05 6.90 9.50
CA GLY A 845 -19.63 6.60 8.12
C GLY A 845 -20.82 6.40 7.19
N ALA A 846 -21.94 7.06 7.52
CA ALA A 846 -23.21 6.96 6.82
C ALA A 846 -23.54 8.29 6.13
N ASP A 847 -24.47 8.24 5.18
CA ASP A 847 -24.97 9.41 4.46
C ASP A 847 -26.49 9.29 4.27
N ALA A 848 -27.15 10.31 3.71
CA ALA A 848 -28.53 10.23 3.25
C ALA A 848 -28.65 10.55 1.76
N LYS A 849 -29.44 9.76 1.03
CA LYS A 849 -29.63 9.94 -0.42
C LYS A 849 -31.10 10.02 -0.79
N THR A 850 -31.44 10.87 -1.76
CA THR A 850 -32.81 11.02 -2.25
C THR A 850 -33.04 10.16 -3.50
N LEU A 851 -34.15 9.43 -3.55
CA LEU A 851 -34.50 8.52 -4.65
C LEU A 851 -35.99 8.62 -5.05
N ASP A 852 -36.29 8.41 -6.34
CA ASP A 852 -37.67 8.16 -6.76
C ASP A 852 -37.98 6.66 -6.61
N PHE A 853 -38.57 6.30 -5.47
CA PHE A 853 -38.83 4.91 -5.10
C PHE A 853 -39.77 4.15 -6.03
N ARG A 854 -40.50 4.83 -6.94
CA ARG A 854 -41.36 4.15 -7.93
C ARG A 854 -40.59 3.49 -9.06
N THR A 855 -39.29 3.80 -9.19
CA THR A 855 -38.43 3.36 -10.28
C THR A 855 -37.62 2.11 -9.92
N LEU A 856 -37.34 1.27 -10.91
CA LEU A 856 -36.38 0.15 -10.74
C LEU A 856 -34.95 0.64 -10.44
N THR A 857 -34.63 1.88 -10.84
CA THR A 857 -33.35 2.51 -10.54
C THR A 857 -33.14 2.70 -9.04
N ALA A 858 -34.20 3.02 -8.27
CA ALA A 858 -34.09 3.14 -6.81
C ALA A 858 -33.75 1.80 -6.15
N VAL A 859 -34.38 0.70 -6.59
CA VAL A 859 -34.09 -0.66 -6.11
C VAL A 859 -32.64 -1.05 -6.43
N ARG A 860 -32.20 -0.81 -7.67
CA ARG A 860 -30.82 -1.07 -8.10
C ARG A 860 -29.81 -0.29 -7.28
N GLU A 861 -30.06 0.99 -7.02
CA GLU A 861 -29.18 1.84 -6.21
C GLU A 861 -29.01 1.29 -4.79
N ILE A 862 -30.12 0.93 -4.13
CA ILE A 862 -30.09 0.40 -2.76
C ILE A 862 -29.29 -0.91 -2.71
N ASN A 863 -29.54 -1.81 -3.65
CA ASN A 863 -28.86 -3.10 -3.71
C ASN A 863 -27.38 -2.96 -4.11
N THR A 864 -27.03 -2.06 -5.03
CA THR A 864 -25.64 -1.74 -5.38
C THR A 864 -24.88 -1.19 -4.17
N PHE A 865 -25.47 -0.25 -3.43
CA PHE A 865 -24.85 0.28 -2.21
C PHE A 865 -24.52 -0.81 -1.20
N VAL A 866 -25.47 -1.71 -0.93
CA VAL A 866 -25.24 -2.83 0.01
C VAL A 866 -24.21 -3.81 -0.53
N LYS A 867 -24.26 -4.11 -1.83
CA LYS A 867 -23.28 -4.98 -2.49
C LYS A 867 -21.87 -4.43 -2.38
N GLU A 868 -21.65 -3.16 -2.69
CA GLU A 868 -20.34 -2.51 -2.59
C GLU A 868 -19.86 -2.44 -1.13
N ALA A 869 -20.73 -2.00 -0.22
CA ALA A 869 -20.40 -1.85 1.18
C ALA A 869 -20.08 -3.18 1.88
N THR A 870 -20.60 -4.31 1.37
CA THR A 870 -20.35 -5.67 1.88
C THR A 870 -19.40 -6.49 1.00
N LYS A 871 -18.64 -5.86 0.10
CA LYS A 871 -17.70 -6.52 -0.82
C LYS A 871 -18.31 -7.67 -1.63
N GLY A 872 -19.55 -7.50 -2.06
CA GLY A 872 -20.29 -8.45 -2.88
C GLY A 872 -20.99 -9.56 -2.12
N LYS A 873 -20.93 -9.58 -0.78
CA LYS A 873 -21.47 -10.68 0.04
C LYS A 873 -22.97 -10.60 0.27
N ILE A 874 -23.53 -9.39 0.31
CA ILE A 874 -24.98 -9.18 0.34
C ILE A 874 -25.37 -8.45 -0.95
N THR A 875 -26.10 -9.12 -1.84
CA THR A 875 -26.39 -8.60 -3.18
C THR A 875 -27.77 -7.96 -3.31
N GLU A 876 -28.70 -8.28 -2.43
CA GLU A 876 -30.09 -7.81 -2.48
C GLU A 876 -30.65 -7.64 -1.06
N VAL A 877 -31.28 -6.49 -0.79
CA VAL A 877 -31.93 -6.14 0.49
C VAL A 877 -33.29 -5.42 0.28
N ALA A 878 -33.57 -5.01 -0.95
CA ALA A 878 -34.78 -4.27 -1.29
C ALA A 878 -35.33 -4.75 -2.63
N THR A 879 -36.66 -4.77 -2.74
CA THR A 879 -37.41 -5.09 -3.96
C THR A 879 -38.31 -3.93 -4.33
N LYS A 880 -38.92 -3.97 -5.52
CA LYS A 880 -39.84 -2.90 -5.96
C LYS A 880 -41.03 -2.73 -5.01
N ASP A 881 -41.56 -3.83 -4.49
CA ASP A 881 -42.71 -3.79 -3.59
C ASP A 881 -42.37 -3.25 -2.21
N THR A 882 -41.14 -3.43 -1.73
CA THR A 882 -40.72 -2.93 -0.41
C THR A 882 -40.40 -1.44 -0.40
N VAL A 883 -40.15 -0.81 -1.56
CA VAL A 883 -39.72 0.61 -1.63
C VAL A 883 -40.77 1.57 -2.17
N LYS A 884 -41.67 1.13 -3.07
CA LYS A 884 -42.49 2.00 -3.95
C LYS A 884 -43.30 3.10 -3.24
N ASP A 885 -43.77 2.84 -2.02
CA ASP A 885 -44.64 3.74 -1.26
C ASP A 885 -43.91 4.47 -0.10
N ALA A 886 -42.59 4.31 0.00
CA ALA A 886 -41.82 4.87 1.11
C ALA A 886 -41.62 6.40 1.03
N LEU A 887 -41.58 7.05 2.18
CA LEU A 887 -41.12 8.43 2.38
C LEU A 887 -39.65 8.46 2.80
N ALA A 888 -39.26 7.57 3.71
CA ALA A 888 -37.87 7.34 4.06
C ALA A 888 -37.64 5.85 4.42
N LEU A 889 -36.48 5.32 4.07
CA LEU A 889 -36.06 3.94 4.35
C LEU A 889 -34.73 3.91 5.09
N LEU A 890 -34.64 3.07 6.12
CA LEU A 890 -33.38 2.75 6.79
C LEU A 890 -32.81 1.48 6.17
N ILE A 891 -31.66 1.56 5.51
CA ILE A 891 -30.98 0.39 4.94
C ILE A 891 -29.78 0.06 5.80
N ASN A 892 -29.80 -1.15 6.35
CA ASN A 892 -28.77 -1.67 7.23
C ASN A 892 -28.35 -3.07 6.78
N ALA A 893 -27.05 -3.27 6.56
CA ALA A 893 -26.52 -4.58 6.23
C ALA A 893 -25.18 -4.82 6.92
N ILE A 894 -24.88 -6.06 7.29
CA ILE A 894 -23.62 -6.40 7.95
C ILE A 894 -23.11 -7.76 7.52
N TYR A 895 -21.80 -7.80 7.26
CA TYR A 895 -21.05 -9.01 6.97
C TYR A 895 -19.81 -9.06 7.85
N PHE A 896 -19.49 -10.24 8.38
CA PHE A 896 -18.33 -10.47 9.25
C PHE A 896 -17.49 -11.63 8.73
N LYS A 897 -16.18 -11.43 8.78
CA LYS A 897 -15.15 -12.41 8.47
C LYS A 897 -14.11 -12.42 9.60
N GLY A 898 -13.70 -13.59 10.05
CA GLY A 898 -12.65 -13.74 11.04
C GLY A 898 -12.27 -15.19 11.26
N ASP A 899 -10.98 -15.45 11.41
CA ASP A 899 -10.43 -16.78 11.67
C ASP A 899 -10.47 -17.10 13.17
N TRP A 900 -10.78 -18.35 13.52
CA TRP A 900 -10.59 -18.84 14.88
C TRP A 900 -9.13 -18.70 15.29
N GLN A 901 -8.88 -18.31 16.54
CA GLN A 901 -7.56 -18.41 17.15
C GLN A 901 -7.11 -19.87 17.22
N ASP A 902 -8.05 -20.75 17.58
CA ASP A 902 -7.86 -22.20 17.66
C ASP A 902 -8.81 -22.87 16.64
N LYS A 903 -8.32 -23.11 15.43
CA LYS A 903 -9.10 -23.75 14.35
C LYS A 903 -9.49 -25.20 14.69
N PHE A 904 -10.58 -25.67 14.09
CA PHE A 904 -10.95 -27.09 14.11
C PHE A 904 -10.10 -27.85 13.09
N ASP A 905 -9.85 -29.12 13.35
CA ASP A 905 -9.17 -29.98 12.38
C ASP A 905 -10.13 -30.34 11.23
N GLY A 906 -9.77 -29.93 10.02
CA GLY A 906 -10.55 -30.20 8.80
C GLY A 906 -10.71 -31.70 8.48
N PHE A 907 -9.86 -32.58 9.02
CA PHE A 907 -10.00 -34.03 8.88
C PHE A 907 -11.14 -34.64 9.73
N SER A 908 -11.67 -33.88 10.69
CA SER A 908 -12.71 -34.33 11.63
C SER A 908 -14.13 -33.86 11.27
N VAL A 909 -14.34 -33.49 10.00
CA VAL A 909 -15.65 -33.06 9.49
C VAL A 909 -16.43 -34.27 8.95
N GLY A 910 -17.60 -34.54 9.52
CA GLY A 910 -18.43 -35.70 9.15
C GLY A 910 -19.93 -35.42 9.21
N ASP A 911 -20.73 -36.33 8.68
CA ASP A 911 -22.20 -36.25 8.71
C ASP A 911 -22.76 -36.79 10.03
N TYR A 912 -23.60 -36.00 10.71
CA TYR A 912 -24.22 -36.36 11.99
C TYR A 912 -25.64 -35.81 12.11
N ASP A 913 -26.42 -36.46 12.97
CA ASP A 913 -27.81 -36.13 13.24
C ASP A 913 -27.97 -34.83 14.03
N PHE A 914 -28.80 -33.93 13.52
CA PHE A 914 -29.32 -32.74 14.19
C PHE A 914 -30.84 -32.88 14.34
N THR A 915 -31.34 -32.79 15.58
CA THR A 915 -32.78 -32.83 15.88
C THR A 915 -33.34 -31.41 15.82
N THR A 916 -34.25 -31.11 14.92
CA THR A 916 -34.87 -29.79 14.77
C THR A 916 -35.95 -29.54 15.84
N TYR A 917 -36.46 -28.31 15.91
CA TYR A 917 -37.56 -27.94 16.81
C TYR A 917 -38.82 -28.81 16.65
N SER A 918 -39.12 -29.28 15.43
CA SER A 918 -40.28 -30.16 15.18
C SER A 918 -40.06 -31.62 15.62
N GLY A 919 -38.85 -31.95 16.08
CA GLY A 919 -38.41 -33.31 16.37
C GLY A 919 -37.92 -34.08 15.14
N ALA A 920 -37.90 -33.46 13.96
CA ALA A 920 -37.31 -34.06 12.76
C ALA A 920 -35.79 -34.19 12.92
N VAL A 921 -35.20 -35.26 12.39
CA VAL A 921 -33.75 -35.47 12.40
C VAL A 921 -33.20 -35.19 11.00
N LYS A 922 -32.17 -34.35 10.92
CA LYS A 922 -31.46 -34.00 9.69
C LYS A 922 -30.00 -34.40 9.80
N SER A 923 -29.44 -34.98 8.75
CA SER A 923 -28.01 -35.28 8.66
C SER A 923 -27.27 -34.05 8.15
N MET A 924 -26.28 -33.56 8.90
CA MET A 924 -25.55 -32.32 8.61
C MET A 924 -24.05 -32.48 8.90
N LYS A 925 -23.23 -31.62 8.31
CA LYS A 925 -21.78 -31.62 8.57
C LYS A 925 -21.47 -31.01 9.93
N PHE A 926 -20.78 -31.75 10.79
CA PHE A 926 -20.25 -31.24 12.06
C PHE A 926 -18.74 -31.15 11.99
N MET A 927 -18.21 -30.06 12.52
CA MET A 927 -16.80 -29.93 12.89
C MET A 927 -16.62 -30.48 14.31
N ARG A 928 -15.73 -31.48 14.43
CA ARG A 928 -15.51 -32.22 15.67
C ARG A 928 -14.09 -32.06 16.17
N GLU A 929 -13.94 -32.04 17.48
CA GLU A 929 -12.64 -32.11 18.14
C GLU A 929 -12.79 -32.96 19.40
N PHE A 930 -11.89 -33.93 19.58
CA PHE A 930 -11.90 -34.82 20.73
C PHE A 930 -10.75 -34.48 21.66
N SER A 931 -11.00 -34.57 22.97
CA SER A 931 -9.94 -34.42 23.98
C SER A 931 -9.14 -33.12 23.81
N SER A 932 -9.83 -31.99 23.60
CA SER A 932 -9.21 -30.67 23.44
C SER A 932 -9.62 -29.71 24.56
N ASP A 933 -8.76 -28.74 24.84
CA ASP A 933 -9.11 -27.67 25.77
C ASP A 933 -9.84 -26.54 25.03
N ARG A 934 -11.10 -26.28 25.38
CA ARG A 934 -11.89 -25.16 24.86
C ARG A 934 -12.39 -24.26 25.99
N HIS A 935 -12.74 -23.02 25.65
CA HIS A 935 -13.32 -22.10 26.62
C HIS A 935 -14.82 -22.41 26.79
N TYR A 936 -15.23 -22.62 28.04
CA TYR A 936 -16.55 -23.13 28.37
C TYR A 936 -17.13 -22.49 29.62
N SER A 937 -18.42 -22.20 29.58
CA SER A 937 -19.23 -21.84 30.74
C SER A 937 -20.53 -22.64 30.75
N SER A 938 -21.18 -22.75 31.91
CA SER A 938 -22.49 -23.39 32.02
C SER A 938 -23.24 -22.91 33.25
N ASP A 939 -24.55 -23.01 33.21
CA ASP A 939 -25.43 -22.81 34.37
C ASP A 939 -26.53 -23.88 34.41
N ASP A 940 -27.63 -23.68 35.15
CA ASP A 940 -28.75 -24.62 35.23
C ASP A 940 -29.51 -24.84 33.90
N ILE A 941 -29.36 -23.95 32.90
CA ILE A 941 -30.10 -24.00 31.62
C ILE A 941 -29.19 -24.29 30.43
N PHE A 942 -28.02 -23.64 30.36
CA PHE A 942 -27.16 -23.63 29.17
C PHE A 942 -25.82 -24.31 29.42
N GLN A 943 -25.33 -24.97 28.38
CA GLN A 943 -23.91 -25.14 28.11
C GLN A 943 -23.49 -24.06 27.11
N VAL A 944 -22.34 -23.42 27.30
CA VAL A 944 -21.84 -22.39 26.39
C VAL A 944 -20.42 -22.69 25.94
N LEU A 945 -20.26 -22.92 24.65
CA LEU A 945 -18.95 -23.02 23.99
C LEU A 945 -18.50 -21.63 23.53
N HIS A 946 -17.25 -21.28 23.80
CA HIS A 946 -16.65 -20.01 23.40
C HIS A 946 -15.46 -20.24 22.46
N LEU A 947 -15.56 -19.72 21.23
CA LEU A 947 -14.51 -19.76 20.22
C LEU A 947 -13.93 -18.35 20.05
N LYS A 948 -12.64 -18.20 20.33
CA LYS A 948 -11.93 -16.94 20.15
C LYS A 948 -11.57 -16.77 18.68
N TYR A 949 -11.62 -15.54 18.18
CA TYR A 949 -11.00 -15.18 16.90
C TYR A 949 -9.53 -14.80 17.10
N ALA A 950 -8.79 -14.74 15.99
CA ALA A 950 -7.41 -14.23 15.96
C ALA A 950 -7.29 -12.81 16.55
N ASP A 951 -8.32 -11.97 16.39
CA ASP A 951 -8.53 -10.78 17.21
C ASP A 951 -9.27 -11.16 18.49
N GLU A 952 -8.56 -11.17 19.63
CA GLU A 952 -9.11 -11.59 20.92
C GLU A 952 -10.24 -10.69 21.44
N ARG A 953 -10.42 -9.50 20.85
CA ARG A 953 -11.56 -8.64 21.14
C ARG A 953 -12.86 -9.25 20.65
N PHE A 954 -12.81 -10.12 19.63
CA PHE A 954 -13.97 -10.80 19.09
C PHE A 954 -14.09 -12.23 19.62
N ARG A 955 -15.33 -12.69 19.79
CA ARG A 955 -15.61 -14.06 20.23
C ARG A 955 -16.94 -14.55 19.69
N PHE A 956 -16.94 -15.77 19.17
CA PHE A 956 -18.16 -16.51 18.86
C PHE A 956 -18.56 -17.38 20.04
N SER A 957 -19.84 -17.46 20.36
CA SER A 957 -20.34 -18.25 21.48
C SER A 957 -21.65 -18.96 21.13
N VAL A 958 -21.75 -20.22 21.53
CA VAL A 958 -22.89 -21.10 21.24
C VAL A 958 -23.56 -21.47 22.55
N PHE A 959 -24.77 -21.00 22.76
CA PHE A 959 -25.63 -21.27 23.92
C PHE A 959 -26.54 -22.45 23.59
N LEU A 960 -26.14 -23.62 24.04
CA LEU A 960 -26.86 -24.87 23.85
C LEU A 960 -27.73 -25.16 25.09
N PRO A 961 -29.07 -25.22 24.96
CA PRO A 961 -29.93 -25.68 26.05
C PRO A 961 -29.53 -27.10 26.48
N LYS A 962 -29.48 -27.36 27.79
CA LYS A 962 -29.18 -28.71 28.31
C LYS A 962 -30.28 -29.72 27.97
N GLU A 963 -31.53 -29.25 27.97
CA GLU A 963 -32.69 -30.06 27.61
C GLU A 963 -33.05 -29.84 26.13
N LYS A 964 -33.11 -30.93 25.36
CA LYS A 964 -33.52 -30.89 23.95
C LYS A 964 -34.91 -30.28 23.79
N ASN A 965 -35.15 -29.57 22.68
CA ASN A 965 -36.42 -28.93 22.33
C ASN A 965 -36.91 -27.83 23.31
N THR A 966 -36.05 -27.35 24.21
CA THR A 966 -36.42 -26.31 25.19
C THR A 966 -35.94 -24.90 24.84
N LEU A 967 -35.33 -24.68 23.66
CA LEU A 967 -34.71 -23.40 23.30
C LEU A 967 -35.64 -22.20 23.54
N LYS A 968 -36.93 -22.28 23.15
CA LYS A 968 -37.90 -21.20 23.40
C LYS A 968 -38.07 -20.88 24.89
N GLN A 969 -38.14 -21.90 25.75
CA GLN A 969 -38.28 -21.74 27.20
C GLN A 969 -36.97 -21.21 27.81
N ALA A 970 -35.83 -21.72 27.33
CA ALA A 970 -34.50 -21.28 27.73
C ALA A 970 -34.26 -19.80 27.39
N LEU A 971 -34.62 -19.36 26.18
CA LEU A 971 -34.56 -17.95 25.75
C LEU A 971 -35.53 -17.04 26.54
N GLY A 972 -36.68 -17.58 26.98
CA GLY A 972 -37.60 -16.88 27.88
C GLY A 972 -36.97 -16.56 29.24
N LYS A 973 -36.04 -17.40 29.71
CA LYS A 973 -35.30 -17.26 30.97
C LYS A 973 -33.93 -16.59 30.80
N LEU A 974 -33.55 -16.22 29.58
CA LEU A 974 -32.29 -15.53 29.28
C LEU A 974 -32.50 -14.01 29.31
N ASP A 975 -31.99 -13.37 30.35
CA ASP A 975 -31.91 -11.91 30.48
C ASP A 975 -30.47 -11.42 30.23
N ALA A 976 -30.29 -10.09 30.17
CA ALA A 976 -28.99 -9.50 29.91
C ALA A 976 -27.94 -9.82 30.99
N LYS A 977 -28.35 -9.99 32.26
CA LYS A 977 -27.43 -10.31 33.36
C LYS A 977 -26.89 -11.72 33.20
N ARG A 978 -27.78 -12.69 32.97
CA ARG A 978 -27.44 -14.09 32.75
C ARG A 978 -26.59 -14.29 31.51
N PHE A 979 -26.96 -13.64 30.40
CA PHE A 979 -26.16 -13.64 29.18
C PHE A 979 -24.73 -13.12 29.43
N GLN A 980 -24.60 -11.95 30.06
CA GLN A 980 -23.29 -11.34 30.34
C GLN A 980 -22.49 -12.15 31.36
N TYR A 981 -23.15 -12.82 32.31
CA TYR A 981 -22.49 -13.73 33.24
C TYR A 981 -21.84 -14.90 32.49
N LEU A 982 -22.57 -15.57 31.60
CA LEU A 982 -22.06 -16.70 30.82
C LEU A 982 -20.94 -16.29 29.83
N ILE A 983 -21.05 -15.12 29.20
CA ILE A 983 -20.01 -14.60 28.27
C ILE A 983 -18.71 -14.23 29.01
N LYS A 984 -18.78 -13.82 30.28
CA LYS A 984 -17.62 -13.36 31.05
C LYS A 984 -16.98 -14.45 31.89
N ASN A 985 -17.77 -15.37 32.45
CA ASN A 985 -17.30 -16.36 33.43
C ASN A 985 -17.15 -17.74 32.79
N PHE A 986 -16.16 -17.86 31.90
CA PHE A 986 -15.79 -19.12 31.26
C PHE A 986 -14.39 -19.55 31.70
N ASN A 987 -14.15 -20.86 31.69
CA ASN A 987 -12.85 -21.44 32.00
C ASN A 987 -12.36 -22.28 30.83
N LYS A 988 -11.05 -22.52 30.76
CA LYS A 988 -10.47 -23.49 29.83
C LYS A 988 -10.76 -24.90 30.36
N THR A 989 -11.50 -25.69 29.60
CA THR A 989 -12.05 -26.98 30.01
C THR A 989 -11.71 -28.05 28.97
N PHE A 990 -11.27 -29.21 29.44
CA PHE A 990 -11.00 -30.38 28.60
C PHE A 990 -12.31 -31.04 28.14
N MET A 991 -12.54 -31.14 26.84
CA MET A 991 -13.83 -31.53 26.28
C MET A 991 -13.78 -32.19 24.90
N ASN A 992 -14.90 -32.83 24.54
CA ASN A 992 -15.24 -33.19 23.16
C ASN A 992 -16.26 -32.17 22.63
N THR A 993 -15.97 -31.61 21.46
CA THR A 993 -16.77 -30.54 20.85
C THR A 993 -17.33 -31.01 19.52
N ASP A 994 -18.66 -31.01 19.39
CA ASP A 994 -19.37 -31.25 18.14
C ASP A 994 -20.22 -30.02 17.82
N LEU A 995 -19.87 -29.28 16.76
CA LEU A 995 -20.58 -28.07 16.32
C LEU A 995 -20.91 -28.18 14.83
N PRO A 996 -22.16 -27.98 14.38
CA PRO A 996 -22.48 -27.98 12.96
C PRO A 996 -21.73 -26.87 12.20
N LYS A 997 -21.37 -27.17 10.96
CA LYS A 997 -21.00 -26.18 9.95
C LYS A 997 -22.28 -25.65 9.32
N PHE A 998 -22.45 -24.33 9.26
CA PHE A 998 -23.70 -23.75 8.78
C PHE A 998 -23.54 -22.34 8.20
N ILE A 999 -24.51 -21.97 7.36
CA ILE A 999 -24.68 -20.61 6.85
C ILE A 999 -26.09 -20.17 7.20
N VAL A 1000 -26.23 -19.01 7.84
CA VAL A 1000 -27.53 -18.36 8.07
C VAL A 1000 -27.53 -17.00 7.40
N GLU A 1001 -28.56 -16.73 6.61
CA GLU A 1001 -28.84 -15.43 5.99
C GLU A 1001 -30.29 -15.05 6.27
N LYS A 1002 -30.53 -13.83 6.74
CA LYS A 1002 -31.89 -13.34 6.98
C LYS A 1002 -32.01 -11.86 6.68
N GLU A 1003 -33.13 -11.51 6.05
CA GLU A 1003 -33.61 -10.14 5.89
C GLU A 1003 -34.79 -9.91 6.85
N ILE A 1004 -34.79 -8.77 7.53
CA ILE A 1004 -35.77 -8.40 8.55
C ILE A 1004 -36.28 -6.98 8.28
N SER A 1005 -37.59 -6.82 8.15
CA SER A 1005 -38.27 -5.52 8.29
C SER A 1005 -38.26 -5.11 9.76
N LEU A 1006 -37.73 -3.92 10.03
CA LEU A 1006 -37.49 -3.42 11.37
C LEU A 1006 -38.74 -2.83 12.01
N LYS A 1007 -39.66 -2.25 11.22
CA LYS A 1007 -40.79 -1.47 11.75
C LYS A 1007 -41.58 -2.21 12.82
N ARG A 1008 -42.10 -3.39 12.52
CA ARG A 1008 -42.95 -4.15 13.45
C ARG A 1008 -42.22 -4.48 14.75
N SER A 1009 -40.97 -4.93 14.64
CA SER A 1009 -40.14 -5.28 15.79
C SER A 1009 -39.87 -4.05 16.66
N LEU A 1010 -39.54 -2.91 16.05
CA LEU A 1010 -39.28 -1.66 16.75
C LEU A 1010 -40.53 -1.07 17.41
N GLU A 1011 -41.70 -1.18 16.77
CA GLU A 1011 -42.98 -0.78 17.34
C GLU A 1011 -43.30 -1.60 18.60
N ILE A 1012 -43.07 -2.91 18.58
CA ILE A 1012 -43.24 -3.78 19.76
C ILE A 1012 -42.29 -3.39 20.91
N LEU A 1013 -41.08 -2.93 20.57
CA LEU A 1013 -40.11 -2.45 21.54
C LEU A 1013 -40.40 -1.03 22.07
N GLY A 1014 -41.39 -0.32 21.50
CA GLY A 1014 -41.81 1.01 21.95
C GLY A 1014 -41.34 2.19 21.08
N ILE A 1015 -40.63 1.93 19.98
CA ILE A 1015 -40.28 2.95 18.99
C ILE A 1015 -41.40 3.01 17.95
N THR A 1016 -42.39 3.87 18.20
CA THR A 1016 -43.60 3.96 17.36
C THR A 1016 -43.68 5.28 16.60
N GLU A 1017 -43.22 6.38 17.19
CA GLU A 1017 -43.51 7.72 16.68
C GLU A 1017 -42.81 8.01 15.37
N ILE A 1018 -41.58 7.52 15.18
CA ILE A 1018 -40.82 7.72 13.92
C ILE A 1018 -41.49 7.11 12.69
N PHE A 1019 -42.45 6.19 12.88
CA PHE A 1019 -43.22 5.55 11.82
C PHE A 1019 -44.61 6.18 11.60
N SER A 1020 -44.98 7.15 12.43
CA SER A 1020 -46.28 7.79 12.46
C SER A 1020 -46.26 9.18 11.81
N ASP A 1021 -47.43 9.77 11.58
CA ASP A 1021 -47.54 11.15 11.07
C ASP A 1021 -47.17 12.21 12.12
N SER A 1022 -47.02 11.82 13.40
CA SER A 1022 -46.50 12.71 14.45
C SER A 1022 -44.97 12.62 14.62
N ALA A 1023 -44.26 11.95 13.71
CA ALA A 1023 -42.80 11.83 13.74
C ALA A 1023 -42.14 13.22 13.74
N ASN A 1024 -41.30 13.49 14.74
CA ASN A 1024 -40.49 14.70 14.74
C ASN A 1024 -39.04 14.37 14.34
N LEU A 1025 -38.82 14.28 13.03
CA LEU A 1025 -37.52 14.06 12.40
C LEU A 1025 -37.00 15.33 11.71
N SER A 1026 -37.37 16.50 12.22
CA SER A 1026 -36.98 17.81 11.66
C SER A 1026 -35.47 18.04 11.58
N GLY A 1027 -34.68 17.34 12.41
CA GLY A 1027 -33.23 17.33 12.31
C GLY A 1027 -32.70 16.50 11.12
N LEU A 1028 -33.47 15.55 10.60
CA LEU A 1028 -33.18 14.77 9.40
C LEU A 1028 -33.70 15.49 8.14
N ALA A 1029 -34.99 15.80 8.06
CA ALA A 1029 -35.63 16.57 7.01
C ALA A 1029 -37.00 17.10 7.51
N GLU A 1030 -37.52 18.16 6.90
CA GLU A 1030 -38.85 18.70 7.24
C GLU A 1030 -39.98 17.73 6.81
N ASP A 1031 -41.03 17.64 7.64
CA ASP A 1031 -42.26 16.85 7.41
C ASP A 1031 -42.07 15.40 6.96
N ILE A 1032 -41.09 14.70 7.55
CA ILE A 1032 -40.73 13.33 7.16
C ILE A 1032 -40.97 12.30 8.28
N LYS A 1033 -41.33 11.08 7.89
CA LYS A 1033 -41.38 9.88 8.74
C LYS A 1033 -40.63 8.72 8.10
N ILE A 1034 -40.12 7.81 8.94
CA ILE A 1034 -39.56 6.54 8.46
C ILE A 1034 -40.72 5.63 8.05
N SER A 1035 -40.65 5.07 6.84
CA SER A 1035 -41.68 4.16 6.35
C SER A 1035 -41.43 2.73 6.80
N ASP A 1036 -40.18 2.29 6.69
CA ASP A 1036 -39.67 1.04 7.24
C ASP A 1036 -38.13 1.09 7.33
N GLY A 1037 -37.53 0.10 7.98
CA GLY A 1037 -36.11 -0.18 7.88
C GLY A 1037 -35.88 -1.65 7.51
N PHE A 1038 -34.84 -1.92 6.72
CA PHE A 1038 -34.47 -3.26 6.33
C PHE A 1038 -33.09 -3.59 6.87
N HIS A 1039 -33.01 -4.67 7.64
CA HIS A 1039 -31.77 -5.23 8.15
C HIS A 1039 -31.47 -6.56 7.45
N LYS A 1040 -30.28 -6.70 6.90
CA LYS A 1040 -29.81 -7.97 6.33
C LYS A 1040 -28.46 -8.38 6.89
N ALA A 1041 -28.38 -9.62 7.34
CA ALA A 1041 -27.16 -10.20 7.90
C ALA A 1041 -26.93 -11.60 7.31
N ILE A 1042 -25.66 -11.93 7.11
CA ILE A 1042 -25.20 -13.26 6.74
C ILE A 1042 -24.05 -13.66 7.66
N LEU A 1043 -24.08 -14.91 8.13
CA LEU A 1043 -23.01 -15.50 8.92
C LEU A 1043 -22.78 -16.94 8.47
N GLU A 1044 -21.55 -17.24 8.05
CA GLU A 1044 -21.07 -18.59 7.75
C GLU A 1044 -20.11 -19.02 8.85
N VAL A 1045 -20.30 -20.20 9.42
CA VAL A 1045 -19.47 -20.80 10.48
C VAL A 1045 -18.85 -22.08 9.92
N ASN A 1046 -17.51 -22.16 9.95
CA ASN A 1046 -16.77 -23.32 9.46
C ASN A 1046 -15.54 -23.63 10.35
N GLU A 1047 -14.70 -24.57 9.92
CA GLU A 1047 -13.56 -25.10 10.67
C GLU A 1047 -12.46 -24.06 10.90
N ASP A 1048 -12.36 -23.08 10.00
CA ASP A 1048 -11.38 -22.01 9.97
C ASP A 1048 -11.78 -20.78 10.78
N GLY A 1049 -13.08 -20.48 10.82
CA GLY A 1049 -13.58 -19.23 11.37
C GLY A 1049 -15.05 -18.98 11.09
N THR A 1050 -15.44 -17.72 11.14
CA THR A 1050 -16.60 -17.23 10.40
C THR A 1050 -16.14 -16.56 9.12
N THR A 1051 -16.46 -17.18 7.99
CA THR A 1051 -16.08 -16.84 6.62
C THR A 1051 -14.58 -16.57 6.32
N ALA A 1052 -13.79 -17.63 6.14
CA ALA A 1052 -12.53 -17.66 5.37
C ALA A 1052 -12.55 -18.83 4.37
N ALA A 1053 -11.73 -18.76 3.31
CA ALA A 1053 -11.52 -19.84 2.34
C ALA A 1053 -10.20 -20.57 2.66
N ALA A 1054 -10.37 -21.80 3.15
CA ALA A 1054 -9.44 -22.93 3.30
C ALA A 1054 -8.00 -22.63 3.74
N VAL A 1055 -7.73 -22.84 5.04
CA VAL A 1055 -6.41 -23.11 5.60
C VAL A 1055 -6.53 -24.35 6.50
N THR A 1056 -6.16 -25.53 6.00
CA THR A 1056 -6.09 -26.72 6.88
C THR A 1056 -4.78 -26.71 7.65
N THR A 1057 -4.82 -26.15 8.86
CA THR A 1057 -3.74 -26.29 9.85
C THR A 1057 -3.67 -27.73 10.37
N VAL A 1058 -2.50 -28.37 10.25
CA VAL A 1058 -2.21 -29.65 10.93
C VAL A 1058 -1.74 -29.34 12.36
N LYS A 1059 -2.52 -29.77 13.36
CA LYS A 1059 -2.11 -29.75 14.78
C LYS A 1059 -1.37 -31.04 15.12
N ALA A 1060 -0.20 -30.93 15.76
CA ALA A 1060 0.46 -32.08 16.37
C ALA A 1060 -0.38 -32.61 17.54
N VAL A 1061 -0.73 -33.89 17.50
CA VAL A 1061 -1.46 -34.56 18.59
C VAL A 1061 -0.46 -34.99 19.67
N PRO A 1062 -0.60 -34.53 20.93
CA PRO A 1062 0.23 -35.03 22.02
C PRO A 1062 -0.06 -36.52 22.27
N MET A 1063 0.97 -37.37 22.29
CA MET A 1063 0.87 -38.83 22.53
C MET A 1063 0.70 -39.22 24.01
N SER A 1064 0.46 -38.26 24.90
CA SER A 1064 0.22 -38.52 26.33
C SER A 1064 -1.28 -38.55 26.63
N MET A 1065 -1.81 -39.70 27.07
CA MET A 1065 -3.18 -39.81 27.57
C MET A 1065 -3.34 -39.00 28.86
N ARG A 1066 -4.20 -37.98 28.81
CA ARG A 1066 -4.71 -37.28 29.99
C ARG A 1066 -5.83 -38.15 30.59
N MET A 1067 -5.78 -38.44 31.91
CA MET A 1067 -6.78 -39.28 32.59
C MET A 1067 -8.07 -38.55 32.97
N ASP A 1068 -8.18 -37.25 32.68
CA ASP A 1068 -9.38 -36.45 32.97
C ASP A 1068 -10.54 -36.86 32.06
N THR A 1069 -11.75 -37.03 32.61
CA THR A 1069 -12.95 -37.30 31.79
C THR A 1069 -13.38 -36.03 31.06
N PRO A 1070 -13.43 -36.00 29.72
CA PRO A 1070 -13.79 -34.80 28.97
C PRO A 1070 -15.27 -34.45 29.15
N VAL A 1071 -15.59 -33.15 29.19
CA VAL A 1071 -16.97 -32.65 29.08
C VAL A 1071 -17.45 -32.85 27.64
N ASP A 1072 -18.71 -33.25 27.43
CA ASP A 1072 -19.30 -33.32 26.08
C ASP A 1072 -20.10 -32.04 25.77
N PHE A 1073 -19.74 -31.36 24.69
CA PHE A 1073 -20.53 -30.27 24.09
C PHE A 1073 -21.00 -30.71 22.70
N LYS A 1074 -22.28 -31.05 22.56
CA LYS A 1074 -22.86 -31.58 21.31
C LYS A 1074 -24.01 -30.73 20.81
N ALA A 1075 -23.73 -29.80 19.91
CA ALA A 1075 -24.71 -28.87 19.35
C ALA A 1075 -25.58 -29.53 18.27
N ASN A 1076 -26.27 -30.61 18.63
CA ASN A 1076 -27.10 -31.45 17.74
C ASN A 1076 -28.61 -31.17 17.83
N HIS A 1077 -28.98 -30.01 18.35
CA HIS A 1077 -30.36 -29.54 18.45
C HIS A 1077 -30.34 -28.00 18.55
N PRO A 1078 -31.50 -27.30 18.45
CA PRO A 1078 -31.51 -25.86 18.24
C PRO A 1078 -30.83 -25.09 19.36
N PHE A 1079 -29.98 -24.14 18.97
CA PHE A 1079 -29.18 -23.33 19.88
C PHE A 1079 -29.22 -21.84 19.51
N LEU A 1080 -28.91 -21.00 20.49
CA LEU A 1080 -28.62 -19.59 20.26
C LEU A 1080 -27.12 -19.45 19.99
N PHE A 1081 -26.74 -18.63 19.01
CA PHE A 1081 -25.35 -18.24 18.82
C PHE A 1081 -25.20 -16.72 18.86
N THR A 1082 -24.00 -16.27 19.23
CA THR A 1082 -23.67 -14.86 19.25
C THR A 1082 -22.22 -14.63 18.86
N LEU A 1083 -21.98 -13.51 18.18
CA LEU A 1083 -20.65 -12.97 17.96
C LEU A 1083 -20.55 -11.68 18.77
N THR A 1084 -19.56 -11.59 19.64
CA THR A 1084 -19.36 -10.44 20.53
C THR A 1084 -18.05 -9.70 20.25
N PHE A 1085 -18.04 -8.38 20.41
CA PHE A 1085 -16.84 -7.54 20.47
C PHE A 1085 -16.73 -6.95 21.87
N LEU A 1086 -15.68 -7.32 22.61
CA LEU A 1086 -15.50 -6.96 24.03
C LEU A 1086 -16.73 -7.28 24.91
N GLY A 1087 -17.50 -8.31 24.52
CA GLY A 1087 -18.74 -8.73 25.18
C GLY A 1087 -20.02 -8.10 24.62
N HIS A 1088 -19.94 -7.07 23.77
CA HIS A 1088 -21.10 -6.45 23.12
C HIS A 1088 -21.58 -7.33 21.96
N PRO A 1089 -22.86 -7.72 21.89
CA PRO A 1089 -23.36 -8.64 20.86
C PRO A 1089 -23.45 -7.96 19.49
N ILE A 1090 -22.50 -8.28 18.62
CA ILE A 1090 -22.50 -7.85 17.22
C ILE A 1090 -23.49 -8.67 16.42
N PHE A 1091 -23.49 -9.99 16.57
CA PHE A 1091 -24.49 -10.87 15.97
C PHE A 1091 -25.23 -11.63 17.05
N LEU A 1092 -26.53 -11.81 16.84
CA LEU A 1092 -27.37 -12.76 17.56
C LEU A 1092 -28.17 -13.56 16.53
N GLY A 1093 -28.26 -14.86 16.76
CA GLY A 1093 -29.03 -15.73 15.89
C GLY A 1093 -29.45 -17.01 16.58
N VAL A 1094 -30.47 -17.64 16.01
CA VAL A 1094 -30.91 -18.98 16.37
C VAL A 1094 -30.61 -19.86 15.19
N PHE A 1095 -29.99 -21.00 15.46
CA PHE A 1095 -29.78 -22.03 14.47
C PHE A 1095 -30.80 -23.17 14.69
N ASN A 1096 -31.63 -23.38 13.68
CA ASN A 1096 -32.62 -24.45 13.58
C ASN A 1096 -32.85 -24.76 12.09
N GLU A 1097 -32.36 -25.91 11.63
CA GLU A 1097 -32.36 -26.25 10.20
C GLU A 1097 -33.70 -26.74 9.68
#